data_AF-A0A919P090-F1
#
_entry.id   AF-A0A919P090-F1
#
_cell.length_a   1.000
_cell.length_b   1.000
_cell.length_c   1.000
_cell.angle_alpha   90.00
_cell.angle_beta   90.00
_cell.angle_gamma   90.00
#
_symmetry.space_group_name_H-M   'P 1'
#
loop_
_entity.id
_entity.type
_entity.pdbx_description
1 polymer ?
#
loop_
_entity_poly.entity_id
_entity_poly.type
_entity_poly.pdbx_seq_one_letter_code
_entity_poly.pdbx_strand_id
1 'polypeptide(L)'
;MPSDWDDYKATVLDPARKAGNVPPEDLFLRYRITGVHREPVQFDARVEETVRFWKTQKTVSKVYQPLAGALLVAHAELNRAKALTYAEFARRRETAAAQATTRLDDRIALVAKGIPLLTRAALEHLVAENGGVLSADEVRARIKLGGVTIIEPPWDIPDRPAESAIALPPKLRLLGLRISPEVVFSRERLAAGFTLKQGFQLTADGGRLTSEVLEVAKGLQAQRTRDDRTTAADTVLTILLRAQRAGTLDQLVCWEVAELVRAQLGHGLPPAVAAEAAVAAGLDRAEALELTASLVPGTGRPAEAKDGETVSAALAAGSLREAERLLAALPEAAVPAEVRVRVRAAAAALQELVGRADRAEREGRSEETAGLLAEAVHRAVDDPDLAARLDRIPPPPPAGVRAESDGVRIAVRWAPSPAVTGRIGYRVVRAAAAAISPDGGEPVAEATVNHAADPSPPVARPVVYTVFAVRGTSVSPGVAAAPVTLLPPVTGFELGTDGSSVTGSWQSHPAASAVEVTRTRTDGDGGEVVVAAGSGPATAFADPAVELDVNYAYVVRPVYSGPGGERCTGPAVAGTVLVERPPEAVTDLRAEVVDGPDGSRLRLTWTTPPGGRVEIRRSAGPAPWPAGERVTAAAVNGWGEVAGGGHLPGAGGRTEVLVPTGQGNVVLTAVSRGRSGAVIGNSLELALAATVTGLRARRRWDSVQVDWLWPDGIHEARVTWSAPDRRGEREISRRTFVDDGGVRLDTGPGEVAVSVRSVIRERHTELASTPVTVRVAGRPPRVEWALQSARLRRRRVLRLRADQDCVLPDLRLVLGSAGSARVAGRPLVAGQVAEVDVTAFVPATGTAAAACEPADPAATTVVLVPWTGHGQERR
;
A
#
# COMPACT_ATOMS: atom_id res chain seq x y z
N MET A 1 -2.30 -79.61 -40.23
CA MET A 1 -1.46 -79.27 -41.40
C MET A 1 -2.24 -78.26 -42.21
N PRO A 2 -1.87 -76.96 -42.22
CA PRO A 2 -2.44 -76.02 -43.18
C PRO A 2 -2.23 -76.56 -44.59
N SER A 3 -3.18 -76.37 -45.51
CA SER A 3 -2.91 -76.74 -46.90
C SER A 3 -1.72 -75.92 -47.38
N ASP A 4 -0.88 -76.49 -48.24
CA ASP A 4 0.31 -75.84 -48.80
C ASP A 4 0.00 -74.41 -49.37
N TRP A 5 -1.24 -74.20 -49.81
CA TRP A 5 -1.76 -72.93 -50.30
C TRP A 5 -2.21 -71.93 -49.22
N ASP A 6 -2.55 -72.38 -48.01
CA ASP A 6 -2.87 -71.48 -46.90
C ASP A 6 -1.59 -70.86 -46.32
N ASP A 7 -0.49 -71.62 -46.30
CA ASP A 7 0.84 -71.10 -45.99
C ASP A 7 1.26 -70.04 -47.03
N TYR A 8 1.04 -70.30 -48.33
CA TYR A 8 1.29 -69.31 -49.38
C TYR A 8 0.45 -68.03 -49.24
N LYS A 9 -0.81 -68.15 -48.82
CA LYS A 9 -1.63 -66.97 -48.52
C LYS A 9 -1.02 -66.13 -47.40
N ALA A 10 -0.64 -66.77 -46.29
CA ALA A 10 -0.12 -66.08 -45.12
C ALA A 10 1.29 -65.47 -45.35
N THR A 11 2.15 -66.17 -46.08
CA THR A 11 3.56 -65.80 -46.25
C THR A 11 3.83 -64.94 -47.48
N VAL A 12 2.99 -65.00 -48.51
CA VAL A 12 3.23 -64.28 -49.78
C VAL A 12 2.08 -63.35 -50.15
N LEU A 13 0.82 -63.82 -50.14
CA LEU A 13 -0.31 -62.99 -50.59
C LEU A 13 -0.72 -61.94 -49.56
N ASP A 14 -0.73 -62.25 -48.27
CA ASP A 14 -1.09 -61.32 -47.21
C ASP A 14 -0.08 -60.17 -47.06
N PRO A 15 1.24 -60.40 -47.08
CA PRO A 15 2.22 -59.32 -47.11
C PRO A 15 2.10 -58.45 -48.37
N ALA A 16 1.96 -59.06 -49.56
CA ALA A 16 1.78 -58.34 -50.81
C ALA A 16 0.48 -57.51 -50.84
N ARG A 17 -0.59 -58.01 -50.23
CA ARG A 17 -1.86 -57.29 -50.06
C ARG A 17 -1.68 -56.10 -49.11
N LYS A 18 -1.01 -56.29 -47.98
CA LYS A 18 -0.68 -55.21 -47.03
C LYS A 18 0.23 -54.15 -47.65
N ALA A 19 1.12 -54.54 -48.57
CA ALA A 19 1.96 -53.63 -49.35
C ALA A 19 1.23 -52.98 -50.55
N GLY A 20 -0.11 -52.90 -50.53
CA GLY A 20 -0.88 -52.20 -51.57
C GLY A 20 -1.29 -53.06 -52.77
N ASN A 21 -1.41 -54.38 -52.62
CA ASN A 21 -1.69 -55.34 -53.70
C ASN A 21 -0.62 -55.39 -54.80
N VAL A 22 0.63 -55.11 -54.44
CA VAL A 22 1.76 -55.15 -55.36
C VAL A 22 2.30 -56.58 -55.47
N PRO A 23 2.42 -57.17 -56.67
CA PRO A 23 3.02 -58.49 -56.86
C PRO A 23 4.48 -58.56 -56.35
N PRO A 24 4.89 -59.58 -55.56
CA PRO A 24 6.25 -59.69 -55.05
C PRO A 24 7.31 -59.69 -56.17
N GLU A 25 8.36 -58.89 -56.08
CA GLU A 25 9.38 -58.80 -57.14
C GLU A 25 10.20 -60.09 -57.31
N ASP A 26 10.47 -60.80 -56.22
CA ASP A 26 11.16 -62.09 -56.27
C ASP A 26 10.25 -63.14 -56.91
N LEU A 27 10.63 -63.56 -58.13
CA LEU A 27 9.91 -64.55 -58.91
C LEU A 27 9.98 -65.95 -58.26
N PHE A 28 10.99 -66.26 -57.46
CA PHE A 28 11.03 -67.49 -56.69
C PHE A 28 9.98 -67.51 -55.59
N LEU A 29 9.84 -66.41 -54.85
CA LEU A 29 8.79 -66.26 -53.84
C LEU A 29 7.40 -66.25 -54.48
N ARG A 30 7.23 -65.47 -55.55
CA ARG A 30 5.95 -65.30 -56.27
C ARG A 30 5.43 -66.64 -56.79
N TYR A 31 6.27 -67.46 -57.41
CA TYR A 31 5.84 -68.76 -57.96
C TYR A 31 6.07 -69.94 -57.01
N ARG A 32 6.61 -69.69 -55.81
CA ARG A 32 7.09 -70.71 -54.85
C ARG A 32 8.08 -71.69 -55.45
N ILE A 33 8.97 -71.20 -56.30
CA ILE A 33 10.03 -71.99 -56.90
C ILE A 33 11.13 -72.19 -55.86
N THR A 34 11.36 -73.46 -55.51
CA THR A 34 12.48 -73.91 -54.68
C THR A 34 13.49 -74.70 -55.51
N GLY A 35 14.61 -75.12 -54.91
CA GLY A 35 15.69 -75.86 -55.61
C GLY A 35 15.26 -77.16 -56.29
N VAL A 36 14.14 -77.76 -55.87
CA VAL A 36 13.57 -78.96 -56.51
C VAL A 36 12.89 -78.67 -57.85
N HIS A 37 12.67 -77.41 -58.22
CA HIS A 37 12.04 -77.03 -59.49
C HIS A 37 13.08 -76.49 -60.49
N ARG A 38 14.34 -76.95 -60.38
CA ARG A 38 15.43 -76.52 -61.27
C ARG A 38 15.29 -77.13 -62.67
N GLU A 39 14.68 -78.32 -62.77
CA GLU A 39 14.42 -78.98 -64.04
C GLU A 39 13.21 -78.33 -64.75
N PRO A 40 13.27 -78.15 -66.09
CA PRO A 40 12.21 -77.44 -66.84
C PRO A 40 10.80 -78.01 -66.61
N VAL A 41 10.66 -79.34 -66.59
CA VAL A 41 9.36 -80.01 -66.43
C VAL A 41 8.72 -79.70 -65.07
N GLN A 42 9.53 -79.70 -64.00
CA GLN A 42 9.06 -79.42 -62.64
C GLN A 42 8.79 -77.92 -62.43
N PHE A 43 9.57 -77.06 -63.09
CA PHE A 43 9.34 -75.61 -63.10
C PHE A 43 8.01 -75.25 -63.76
N ASP A 44 7.78 -75.75 -64.99
CA ASP A 44 6.57 -75.43 -65.76
C ASP A 44 5.31 -75.93 -65.06
N ALA A 45 5.35 -77.15 -64.51
CA ALA A 45 4.24 -77.71 -63.74
C ALA A 45 3.89 -76.85 -62.51
N ARG A 46 4.90 -76.35 -61.78
CA ARG A 46 4.67 -75.50 -60.60
C ARG A 46 4.14 -74.12 -60.99
N VAL A 47 4.68 -73.51 -62.05
CA VAL A 47 4.17 -72.23 -62.56
C VAL A 47 2.71 -72.35 -62.95
N GLU A 48 2.32 -73.43 -63.63
CA GLU A 48 0.93 -73.66 -64.01
C GLU A 48 0.02 -73.84 -62.79
N GLU A 49 0.46 -74.60 -61.79
CA GLU A 49 -0.25 -74.82 -60.53
C GLU A 49 -0.52 -73.48 -59.80
N THR A 50 0.50 -72.64 -59.66
CA THR A 50 0.39 -71.33 -59.01
C THR A 50 -0.52 -70.38 -59.79
N VAL A 51 -0.46 -70.37 -61.13
CA VAL A 51 -1.36 -69.56 -61.97
C VAL A 51 -2.80 -70.03 -61.86
N ARG A 52 -3.03 -71.35 -61.80
CA ARG A 52 -4.36 -71.93 -61.58
C ARG A 52 -4.92 -71.47 -60.24
N PHE A 53 -4.10 -71.50 -59.19
CA PHE A 53 -4.46 -71.00 -57.88
C PHE A 53 -4.83 -69.51 -57.91
N TRP A 54 -4.06 -68.64 -58.57
CA TRP A 54 -4.41 -67.22 -58.70
C TRP A 54 -5.72 -66.98 -59.46
N LYS A 55 -5.98 -67.75 -60.53
CA LYS A 55 -7.27 -67.70 -61.25
C LYS A 55 -8.43 -68.07 -60.32
N THR A 56 -8.28 -69.10 -59.50
CA THR A 56 -9.28 -69.47 -58.50
C THR A 56 -9.48 -68.37 -57.46
N GLN A 57 -8.40 -67.80 -56.91
CA GLN A 57 -8.50 -66.72 -55.92
C GLN A 57 -9.14 -65.44 -56.48
N LYS A 58 -8.88 -65.11 -57.75
CA LYS A 58 -9.52 -63.96 -58.43
C LYS A 58 -11.06 -64.08 -58.49
N THR A 59 -11.57 -65.29 -58.58
CA THR A 59 -13.03 -65.54 -58.66
C THR A 59 -13.66 -65.77 -57.30
N VAL A 60 -12.98 -66.47 -56.40
CA VAL A 60 -13.57 -66.97 -55.14
C VAL A 60 -13.36 -66.00 -53.98
N SER A 61 -12.25 -65.26 -53.94
CA SER A 61 -11.90 -64.40 -52.80
C SER A 61 -12.02 -62.92 -53.14
N LYS A 62 -13.00 -62.23 -52.54
CA LYS A 62 -13.10 -60.75 -52.61
C LYS A 62 -11.88 -60.05 -52.01
N VAL A 63 -11.18 -60.70 -51.07
CA VAL A 63 -10.01 -60.14 -50.38
C VAL A 63 -8.76 -60.14 -51.26
N TYR A 64 -8.53 -61.21 -52.03
CA TYR A 64 -7.34 -61.34 -52.89
C TYR A 64 -7.60 -61.00 -54.36
N GLN A 65 -8.85 -60.70 -54.75
CA GLN A 65 -9.21 -60.42 -56.15
C GLN A 65 -8.35 -59.33 -56.82
N PRO A 66 -8.05 -58.17 -56.19
CA PRO A 66 -7.18 -57.16 -56.80
C PRO A 66 -5.74 -57.65 -57.01
N LEU A 67 -5.14 -58.27 -55.98
CA LEU A 67 -3.78 -58.81 -56.03
C LEU A 67 -3.65 -59.97 -57.03
N ALA A 68 -4.62 -60.89 -57.06
CA ALA A 68 -4.65 -61.98 -58.03
C ALA A 68 -4.81 -61.46 -59.48
N GLY A 69 -5.55 -60.36 -59.66
CA GLY A 69 -5.60 -59.63 -60.93
C GLY A 69 -4.23 -59.11 -61.35
N ALA A 70 -3.51 -58.42 -60.46
CA ALA A 70 -2.17 -57.89 -60.72
C ALA A 70 -1.13 -59.00 -60.99
N LEU A 71 -1.18 -60.11 -60.24
CA LEU A 71 -0.30 -61.27 -60.44
C LEU A 71 -0.49 -61.91 -61.82
N LEU A 72 -1.73 -62.04 -62.29
CA LEU A 72 -2.03 -62.60 -63.62
C LEU A 72 -1.59 -61.66 -64.75
N VAL A 73 -1.70 -60.34 -64.58
CA VAL A 73 -1.18 -59.35 -65.55
C VAL A 73 0.35 -59.47 -65.63
N ALA A 74 1.04 -59.47 -64.50
CA ALA A 74 2.49 -59.60 -64.46
C ALA A 74 2.99 -60.96 -65.00
N HIS A 75 2.24 -62.04 -64.78
CA HIS A 75 2.51 -63.34 -65.40
C HIS A 75 2.38 -63.28 -66.93
N ALA A 76 1.35 -62.62 -67.45
CA ALA A 76 1.15 -62.46 -68.90
C ALA A 76 2.27 -61.64 -69.55
N GLU A 77 2.85 -60.68 -68.84
CA GLU A 77 4.03 -59.93 -69.28
C GLU A 77 5.29 -60.80 -69.33
N LEU A 78 5.55 -61.58 -68.28
CA LEU A 78 6.67 -62.52 -68.24
C LEU A 78 6.57 -63.58 -69.34
N ASN A 79 5.36 -64.07 -69.62
CA ASN A 79 5.12 -65.02 -70.70
C ASN A 79 5.36 -64.40 -72.08
N ARG A 80 4.86 -63.16 -72.32
CA ARG A 80 5.12 -62.40 -73.56
C ARG A 80 6.61 -62.17 -73.79
N ALA A 81 7.37 -61.89 -72.73
CA ALA A 81 8.81 -61.68 -72.76
C ALA A 81 9.63 -62.98 -72.84
N LYS A 82 9.00 -64.17 -72.86
CA LYS A 82 9.67 -65.48 -72.77
C LYS A 82 10.60 -65.61 -71.55
N ALA A 83 10.25 -64.94 -70.45
CA ALA A 83 11.05 -64.82 -69.23
C ALA A 83 10.66 -65.84 -68.15
N LEU A 84 9.78 -66.80 -68.45
CA LEU A 84 9.36 -67.87 -67.54
C LEU A 84 10.35 -69.04 -67.61
N THR A 85 11.58 -68.85 -67.13
CA THR A 85 12.57 -69.94 -66.99
C THR A 85 13.32 -69.80 -65.68
N TYR A 86 13.80 -70.93 -65.13
CA TYR A 86 14.60 -70.92 -63.90
C TYR A 86 15.87 -70.05 -64.05
N ALA A 87 16.54 -70.11 -65.19
CA ALA A 87 17.75 -69.32 -65.46
C ALA A 87 17.48 -67.80 -65.46
N GLU A 88 16.36 -67.37 -66.06
CA GLU A 88 15.97 -65.96 -66.06
C GLU A 88 15.53 -65.48 -64.66
N PHE A 89 14.84 -66.34 -63.89
CA PHE A 89 14.50 -66.03 -62.50
C PHE A 89 15.76 -65.88 -61.64
N ALA A 90 16.73 -66.79 -61.78
CA ALA A 90 18.01 -66.73 -61.08
C ALA A 90 18.80 -65.46 -61.45
N ARG A 91 18.93 -65.16 -62.75
CA ARG A 91 19.60 -63.94 -63.24
C ARG A 91 18.94 -62.67 -62.72
N ARG A 92 17.61 -62.60 -62.69
CA ARG A 92 16.86 -61.46 -62.14
C ARG A 92 17.06 -61.31 -60.65
N ARG A 93 17.07 -62.41 -59.89
CA ARG A 93 17.34 -62.40 -58.44
C ARG A 93 18.76 -61.94 -58.14
N GLU A 94 19.76 -62.41 -58.89
CA GLU A 94 21.15 -61.95 -58.76
C GLU A 94 21.30 -60.47 -59.11
N THR A 95 20.64 -60.01 -60.18
CA THR A 95 20.65 -58.60 -60.58
C THR A 95 19.97 -57.73 -59.52
N ALA A 96 18.83 -58.16 -58.99
CA ALA A 96 18.11 -57.48 -57.93
C ALA A 96 18.93 -57.43 -56.63
N ALA A 97 19.61 -58.53 -56.26
CA ALA A 97 20.49 -58.59 -55.10
C ALA A 97 21.71 -57.68 -55.25
N ALA A 98 22.34 -57.63 -56.42
CA ALA A 98 23.46 -56.73 -56.69
C ALA A 98 23.03 -55.25 -56.63
N GLN A 99 21.86 -54.92 -57.18
CA GLN A 99 21.30 -53.56 -57.10
C GLN A 99 20.88 -53.17 -55.68
N ALA A 100 20.24 -54.09 -54.94
CA ALA A 100 19.87 -53.90 -53.54
C ALA A 100 21.12 -53.68 -52.67
N THR A 101 22.17 -54.47 -52.92
CA THR A 101 23.47 -54.32 -52.25
C THR A 101 24.09 -52.96 -52.53
N THR A 102 24.13 -52.53 -53.79
CA THR A 102 24.70 -51.23 -54.17
C THR A 102 23.92 -50.08 -53.52
N ARG A 103 22.58 -50.13 -53.57
CA ARG A 103 21.71 -49.14 -52.92
C ARG A 103 21.91 -49.08 -51.41
N LEU A 104 22.07 -50.24 -50.78
CA LEU A 104 22.34 -50.34 -49.34
C LEU A 104 23.71 -49.75 -48.99
N ASP A 105 24.76 -50.09 -49.75
CA ASP A 105 26.11 -49.55 -49.53
C ASP A 105 26.15 -48.02 -49.71
N ASP A 106 25.48 -47.49 -50.73
CA ASP A 106 25.35 -46.04 -50.95
C ASP A 106 24.65 -45.35 -49.77
N ARG A 107 23.62 -45.99 -49.22
CA ARG A 107 22.89 -45.48 -48.05
C ARG A 107 23.73 -45.54 -46.78
N ILE A 108 24.45 -46.63 -46.55
CA ILE A 108 25.37 -46.78 -45.43
C ILE A 108 26.49 -45.72 -45.52
N ALA A 109 27.04 -45.48 -46.71
CA ALA A 109 28.03 -44.43 -46.93
C ALA A 109 27.47 -43.02 -46.64
N LEU A 110 26.20 -42.78 -46.93
CA LEU A 110 25.52 -41.53 -46.58
C LEU A 110 25.36 -41.37 -45.05
N VAL A 111 24.97 -42.44 -44.35
CA VAL A 111 24.85 -42.44 -42.88
C VAL A 111 26.22 -42.23 -42.22
N ALA A 112 27.26 -42.89 -42.73
CA ALA A 112 28.63 -42.77 -42.24
C ALA A 112 29.21 -41.35 -42.35
N LYS A 113 28.72 -40.53 -43.29
CA LYS A 113 29.08 -39.10 -43.42
C LYS A 113 28.44 -38.20 -42.37
N GLY A 114 27.34 -38.65 -41.74
CA GLY A 114 26.60 -37.93 -40.70
C GLY A 114 27.01 -38.42 -39.31
N ILE A 115 26.04 -38.93 -38.57
CA ILE A 115 26.30 -39.69 -37.34
C ILE A 115 26.35 -41.16 -37.75
N PRO A 116 27.47 -41.89 -37.55
CA PRO A 116 27.61 -43.29 -37.94
C PRO A 116 26.88 -44.23 -36.96
N LEU A 117 25.63 -43.90 -36.63
CA LEU A 117 24.77 -44.63 -35.71
C LEU A 117 23.40 -44.86 -36.35
N LEU A 118 22.85 -46.06 -36.17
CA LEU A 118 21.51 -46.42 -36.62
C LEU A 118 20.67 -46.93 -35.46
N THR A 119 19.39 -46.56 -35.45
CA THR A 119 18.42 -47.11 -34.49
C THR A 119 17.97 -48.51 -34.93
N ARG A 120 17.34 -49.26 -34.02
CA ARG A 120 16.73 -50.54 -34.37
C ARG A 120 15.61 -50.39 -35.42
N ALA A 121 14.77 -49.37 -35.30
CA ALA A 121 13.74 -49.08 -36.29
C ALA A 121 14.35 -48.81 -37.68
N ALA A 122 15.55 -48.20 -37.70
CA ALA A 122 16.27 -47.97 -38.93
C ALA A 122 16.72 -49.23 -39.63
N LEU A 123 17.25 -50.17 -38.84
CA LEU A 123 17.63 -51.48 -39.32
C LEU A 123 16.41 -52.20 -39.90
N GLU A 124 15.29 -52.22 -39.17
CA GLU A 124 14.04 -52.86 -39.62
C GLU A 124 13.53 -52.23 -40.92
N HIS A 125 13.64 -50.90 -41.07
CA HIS A 125 13.31 -50.20 -42.31
C HIS A 125 14.22 -50.57 -43.47
N LEU A 126 15.55 -50.56 -43.28
CA LEU A 126 16.51 -50.94 -44.32
C LEU A 126 16.33 -52.40 -44.76
N VAL A 127 15.95 -53.30 -43.83
CA VAL A 127 15.61 -54.69 -44.16
C VAL A 127 14.31 -54.76 -44.97
N ALA A 128 13.27 -54.00 -44.57
CA ALA A 128 11.99 -53.96 -45.27
C ALA A 128 12.08 -53.33 -46.67
N GLU A 129 12.87 -52.27 -46.84
CA GLU A 129 13.08 -51.54 -48.11
C GLU A 129 13.68 -52.46 -49.19
N ASN A 130 14.47 -53.46 -48.78
CA ASN A 130 15.05 -54.45 -49.69
C ASN A 130 14.09 -55.60 -50.05
N GLY A 131 12.83 -55.56 -49.60
CA GLY A 131 11.77 -56.46 -50.06
C GLY A 131 12.04 -57.95 -49.85
N GLY A 132 12.92 -58.31 -48.91
CA GLY A 132 13.35 -59.70 -48.64
C GLY A 132 14.43 -60.24 -49.57
N VAL A 133 15.01 -59.40 -50.44
CA VAL A 133 16.14 -59.77 -51.32
C VAL A 133 17.44 -59.96 -50.52
N LEU A 134 17.61 -59.18 -49.45
CA LEU A 134 18.68 -59.30 -48.48
C LEU A 134 18.10 -59.72 -47.13
N SER A 135 18.78 -60.64 -46.44
CA SER A 135 18.44 -61.07 -45.08
C SER A 135 18.86 -60.01 -44.05
N ALA A 136 18.23 -60.05 -42.86
CA ALA A 136 18.58 -59.15 -41.77
C ALA A 136 20.05 -59.27 -41.33
N ASP A 137 20.63 -60.48 -41.40
CA ASP A 137 22.03 -60.73 -41.05
C ASP A 137 23.00 -60.17 -42.10
N GLU A 138 22.65 -60.25 -43.39
CA GLU A 138 23.42 -59.60 -44.46
C GLU A 138 23.41 -58.08 -44.33
N VAL A 139 22.24 -57.48 -44.04
CA VAL A 139 22.13 -56.03 -43.81
C VAL A 139 22.97 -55.61 -42.60
N ARG A 140 22.92 -56.35 -41.49
CA ARG A 140 23.76 -56.11 -40.30
C ARG A 140 25.25 -56.22 -40.59
N ALA A 141 25.67 -57.26 -41.31
CA ALA A 141 27.07 -57.46 -41.68
C ALA A 141 27.60 -56.29 -42.52
N ARG A 142 26.78 -55.77 -43.45
CA ARG A 142 27.16 -54.62 -44.29
C ARG A 142 27.19 -53.30 -43.52
N ILE A 143 26.23 -53.06 -42.63
CA ILE A 143 26.25 -51.89 -41.72
C ILE A 143 27.56 -51.86 -40.92
N LYS A 144 27.97 -53.01 -40.38
CA LYS A 144 29.23 -53.15 -39.65
C LYS A 144 30.46 -52.92 -40.53
N LEU A 145 30.47 -53.45 -41.77
CA LEU A 145 31.54 -53.23 -42.74
C LEU A 145 31.67 -51.75 -43.14
N GLY A 146 30.56 -51.03 -43.22
CA GLY A 146 30.53 -49.59 -43.50
C GLY A 146 30.87 -48.69 -42.31
N GLY A 147 31.28 -49.26 -41.17
CA GLY A 147 31.69 -48.50 -39.98
C GLY A 147 30.55 -47.85 -39.20
N VAL A 148 29.31 -48.26 -39.43
CA VAL A 148 28.12 -47.75 -38.74
C VAL A 148 27.73 -48.69 -37.61
N THR A 149 27.44 -48.14 -36.43
CA THR A 149 27.07 -48.92 -35.24
C THR A 149 25.56 -48.85 -34.98
N ILE A 150 24.97 -49.94 -34.49
CA ILE A 150 23.54 -49.99 -34.16
C ILE A 150 23.38 -49.67 -32.68
N ILE A 151 22.48 -48.74 -32.37
CA ILE A 151 22.18 -48.32 -30.99
C ILE A 151 21.37 -49.41 -30.31
N GLU A 152 22.02 -50.18 -29.44
CA GLU A 152 21.39 -51.21 -28.61
C GLU A 152 21.90 -51.08 -27.15
N PRO A 153 21.02 -51.04 -26.13
CA PRO A 153 19.55 -50.95 -26.21
C PRO A 153 19.06 -49.59 -26.76
N PRO A 154 17.81 -49.49 -27.24
CA PRO A 154 17.22 -48.23 -27.68
C PRO A 154 17.08 -47.25 -26.51
N TRP A 155 17.09 -45.95 -26.81
CA TRP A 155 16.79 -44.91 -25.83
C TRP A 155 15.30 -44.92 -25.47
N ASP A 156 15.00 -44.85 -24.17
CA ASP A 156 13.64 -44.60 -23.67
C ASP A 156 13.42 -43.09 -23.59
N ILE A 157 12.99 -42.49 -24.71
CA ILE A 157 12.77 -41.05 -24.84
C ILE A 157 11.27 -40.77 -24.79
N PRO A 158 10.77 -40.04 -23.78
CA PRO A 158 9.37 -39.64 -23.77
C PRO A 158 9.02 -38.71 -24.94
N ASP A 159 7.89 -38.98 -25.60
CA ASP A 159 7.34 -38.11 -26.66
C ASP A 159 6.71 -36.83 -26.09
N ARG A 160 6.30 -36.84 -24.82
CA ARG A 160 5.69 -35.70 -24.13
C ARG A 160 6.25 -35.55 -22.72
N PRO A 161 6.32 -34.33 -22.18
CA PRO A 161 6.65 -34.13 -20.78
C PRO A 161 5.57 -34.76 -19.89
N ALA A 162 5.98 -35.26 -18.72
CA ALA A 162 5.03 -35.55 -17.65
C ALA A 162 4.24 -34.26 -17.29
N GLU A 163 2.99 -34.35 -16.86
CA GLU A 163 2.16 -33.16 -16.54
C GLU A 163 2.84 -32.20 -15.55
N SER A 164 3.60 -32.74 -14.60
CA SER A 164 4.39 -31.97 -13.62
C SER A 164 5.54 -31.15 -14.23
N ALA A 165 5.99 -31.50 -15.44
CA ALA A 165 7.13 -30.90 -16.12
C ALA A 165 6.73 -29.73 -17.07
N ILE A 166 5.43 -29.52 -17.31
CA ILE A 166 4.93 -28.40 -18.15
C ILE A 166 5.37 -27.03 -17.60
N ALA A 167 5.45 -26.91 -16.27
CA ALA A 167 5.84 -25.66 -15.60
C ALA A 167 7.36 -25.43 -15.56
N LEU A 168 8.18 -26.39 -16.00
CA LEU A 168 9.63 -26.41 -15.79
C LEU A 168 10.41 -25.49 -16.76
N PRO A 169 10.14 -25.46 -18.08
CA PRO A 169 10.84 -24.57 -19.03
C PRO A 169 10.82 -23.07 -18.71
N PRO A 170 9.70 -22.43 -18.28
CA PRO A 170 9.73 -21.02 -17.90
C PRO A 170 10.55 -20.76 -16.62
N LYS A 171 10.62 -21.72 -15.69
CA LYS A 171 11.38 -21.59 -14.44
C LYS A 171 12.88 -21.76 -14.67
N LEU A 172 13.30 -22.70 -15.51
CA LEU A 172 14.71 -22.83 -15.91
C LEU A 172 15.23 -21.56 -16.61
N ARG A 173 14.43 -20.99 -17.53
CA ARG A 173 14.76 -19.72 -18.19
C ARG A 173 14.94 -18.56 -17.21
N LEU A 174 14.05 -18.44 -16.22
CA LEU A 174 14.18 -17.41 -15.17
C LEU A 174 15.45 -17.57 -14.33
N LEU A 175 15.84 -18.82 -14.06
CA LEU A 175 17.05 -19.13 -13.29
C LEU A 175 18.34 -19.01 -14.11
N GLY A 176 18.24 -19.06 -15.44
CA GLY A 176 19.37 -19.10 -16.36
C GLY A 176 20.02 -20.48 -16.50
N LEU A 177 19.26 -21.54 -16.20
CA LEU A 177 19.70 -22.93 -16.24
C LEU A 177 19.24 -23.60 -17.54
N ARG A 178 20.03 -24.55 -18.05
CA ARG A 178 19.69 -25.29 -19.28
C ARG A 178 18.86 -26.53 -18.96
N ILE A 179 19.21 -27.21 -17.87
CA ILE A 179 18.53 -28.41 -17.40
C ILE A 179 18.30 -28.34 -15.88
N SER A 180 17.27 -29.03 -15.39
CA SER A 180 16.89 -29.04 -13.98
C SER A 180 17.94 -29.61 -13.00
N PRO A 181 18.83 -30.56 -13.37
CA PRO A 181 19.91 -30.99 -12.49
C PRO A 181 20.90 -29.87 -12.11
N GLU A 182 20.97 -28.76 -12.85
CA GLU A 182 21.83 -27.61 -12.49
C GLU A 182 21.38 -26.88 -11.21
N VAL A 183 20.13 -27.09 -10.75
CA VAL A 183 19.67 -26.57 -9.45
C VAL A 183 20.32 -27.35 -8.29
N VAL A 184 20.70 -28.60 -8.54
CA VAL A 184 21.19 -29.55 -7.53
C VAL A 184 22.72 -29.63 -7.59
N PHE A 185 23.27 -29.75 -8.79
CA PHE A 185 24.70 -29.80 -9.04
C PHE A 185 25.17 -28.48 -9.62
N SER A 186 26.31 -27.98 -9.14
CA SER A 186 26.95 -26.80 -9.74
C SER A 186 27.22 -27.02 -11.23
N ARG A 187 27.08 -25.97 -12.04
CA ARG A 187 27.37 -25.99 -13.49
C ARG A 187 28.74 -26.57 -13.82
N GLU A 188 29.75 -26.32 -12.98
CA GLU A 188 31.11 -26.87 -13.13
C GLU A 188 31.14 -28.40 -13.04
N ARG A 189 30.38 -29.00 -12.10
CA ARG A 189 30.26 -30.47 -11.97
C ARG A 189 29.53 -31.09 -13.15
N LEU A 190 28.49 -30.44 -13.68
CA LEU A 190 27.78 -30.94 -14.86
C LEU A 190 28.61 -30.79 -16.14
N ALA A 191 29.40 -29.73 -16.25
CA ALA A 191 30.31 -29.53 -17.38
C ALA A 191 31.43 -30.58 -17.43
N ALA A 192 31.73 -31.25 -16.31
CA ALA A 192 32.67 -32.37 -16.27
C ALA A 192 32.09 -33.67 -16.89
N GLY A 193 30.79 -33.70 -17.21
CA GLY A 193 30.12 -34.81 -17.90
C GLY A 193 29.07 -35.52 -17.04
N PHE A 194 28.03 -36.03 -17.69
CA PHE A 194 27.10 -37.03 -17.14
C PHE A 194 26.57 -37.98 -18.22
N THR A 195 26.06 -39.15 -17.80
CA THR A 195 25.36 -40.14 -18.63
C THR A 195 23.90 -40.23 -18.23
N LEU A 196 23.03 -40.64 -19.17
CA LEU A 196 21.57 -40.76 -19.04
C LEU A 196 21.02 -42.10 -19.51
N LYS A 197 21.69 -42.81 -20.43
CA LYS A 197 21.10 -44.02 -21.06
C LYS A 197 20.77 -45.12 -20.05
N GLN A 198 21.49 -45.17 -18.93
CA GLN A 198 21.26 -46.08 -17.80
C GLN A 198 20.85 -45.34 -16.51
N GLY A 199 20.19 -44.18 -16.69
CA GLY A 199 19.84 -43.25 -15.62
C GLY A 199 20.92 -42.18 -15.39
N PHE A 200 20.54 -41.10 -14.71
CA PHE A 200 21.40 -39.93 -14.50
C PHE A 200 22.60 -40.26 -13.59
N GLN A 201 23.82 -40.09 -14.10
CA GLN A 201 25.05 -40.25 -13.33
C GLN A 201 26.16 -39.30 -13.80
N LEU A 202 26.78 -38.56 -12.88
CA LEU A 202 27.94 -37.71 -13.17
C LEU A 202 29.18 -38.56 -13.51
N THR A 203 29.93 -38.19 -14.54
CA THR A 203 31.10 -38.95 -15.00
C THR A 203 32.32 -38.76 -14.09
N ALA A 204 32.42 -37.63 -13.41
CA ALA A 204 33.58 -37.28 -12.58
C ALA A 204 33.66 -38.06 -11.25
N ASP A 205 32.51 -38.28 -10.60
CA ASP A 205 32.44 -38.85 -9.24
C ASP A 205 31.28 -39.82 -9.04
N GLY A 206 30.52 -40.14 -10.09
CA GLY A 206 29.39 -41.07 -10.02
C GLY A 206 28.17 -40.52 -9.29
N GLY A 207 28.09 -39.22 -8.98
CA GLY A 207 26.94 -38.61 -8.33
C GLY A 207 25.63 -38.86 -9.07
N ARG A 208 24.57 -39.19 -8.31
CA ARG A 208 23.22 -39.46 -8.84
C ARG A 208 22.19 -38.49 -8.24
N LEU A 209 21.08 -38.28 -8.93
CA LEU A 209 19.94 -37.55 -8.39
C LEU A 209 19.13 -38.47 -7.47
N THR A 210 19.56 -38.60 -6.22
CA THR A 210 18.82 -39.37 -5.21
C THR A 210 17.85 -38.48 -4.43
N SER A 211 16.87 -39.10 -3.76
CA SER A 211 15.94 -38.38 -2.87
C SER A 211 16.68 -37.57 -1.80
N GLU A 212 17.75 -38.14 -1.24
CA GLU A 212 18.59 -37.47 -0.22
C GLU A 212 19.26 -36.20 -0.77
N VAL A 213 19.85 -36.28 -1.96
CA VAL A 213 20.53 -35.14 -2.60
C VAL A 213 19.52 -34.03 -2.94
N LEU A 214 18.32 -34.39 -3.40
CA LEU A 214 17.26 -33.44 -3.71
C LEU A 214 16.70 -32.75 -2.44
N GLU A 215 16.50 -33.49 -1.35
CA GLU A 215 16.04 -32.92 -0.08
C GLU A 215 17.10 -32.03 0.57
N VAL A 216 18.39 -32.38 0.48
CA VAL A 216 19.49 -31.51 0.92
C VAL A 216 19.50 -30.21 0.10
N ALA A 217 19.36 -30.29 -1.22
CA ALA A 217 19.27 -29.11 -2.08
C ALA A 217 18.05 -28.24 -1.72
N LYS A 218 16.90 -28.86 -1.41
CA LYS A 218 15.69 -28.16 -0.96
C LYS A 218 15.85 -27.50 0.41
N GLY A 219 16.51 -28.16 1.36
CA GLY A 219 16.82 -27.62 2.68
C GLY A 219 17.75 -26.40 2.61
N LEU A 220 18.81 -26.47 1.80
CA LEU A 220 19.70 -25.32 1.54
C LEU A 220 18.96 -24.17 0.86
N GLN A 221 18.03 -24.47 -0.04
CA GLN A 221 17.23 -23.47 -0.73
C GLN A 221 16.24 -22.76 0.20
N ALA A 222 15.65 -23.46 1.18
CA ALA A 222 14.72 -22.90 2.16
C ALA A 222 15.37 -21.90 3.15
N GLN A 223 16.70 -21.95 3.30
CA GLN A 223 17.46 -21.01 4.15
C GLN A 223 17.75 -19.67 3.48
N ARG A 224 17.45 -19.51 2.18
CA ARG A 224 17.70 -18.29 1.42
C ARG A 224 16.56 -17.29 1.56
N THR A 225 16.88 -16.00 1.50
CA THR A 225 15.90 -14.90 1.51
C THR A 225 14.94 -15.03 0.33
N ARG A 226 13.63 -14.92 0.59
CA ARG A 226 12.59 -15.16 -0.40
C ARG A 226 12.53 -14.04 -1.45
N ASP A 227 12.67 -14.43 -2.70
CA ASP A 227 12.56 -13.63 -3.92
C ASP A 227 12.01 -14.49 -5.08
N ASP A 228 11.86 -13.91 -6.26
CA ASP A 228 11.29 -14.61 -7.42
C ASP A 228 12.20 -15.75 -7.93
N ARG A 229 13.52 -15.58 -7.82
CA ARG A 229 14.51 -16.59 -8.23
C ARG A 229 14.48 -17.79 -7.27
N THR A 230 14.40 -17.54 -5.97
CA THR A 230 14.34 -18.60 -4.95
C THR A 230 13.03 -19.36 -5.00
N THR A 231 11.92 -18.69 -5.31
CA THR A 231 10.61 -19.33 -5.55
C THR A 231 10.64 -20.22 -6.80
N ALA A 232 11.32 -19.80 -7.86
CA ALA A 232 11.48 -20.61 -9.07
C ALA A 232 12.36 -21.85 -8.84
N ALA A 233 13.46 -21.72 -8.10
CA ALA A 233 14.30 -22.85 -7.72
C ALA A 233 13.55 -23.86 -6.82
N ASP A 234 12.75 -23.38 -5.86
CA ASP A 234 11.91 -24.25 -5.01
C ASP A 234 10.84 -25.01 -5.82
N THR A 235 10.28 -24.34 -6.85
CA THR A 235 9.35 -24.99 -7.78
C THR A 235 10.05 -26.11 -8.57
N VAL A 236 11.26 -25.87 -9.09
CA VAL A 236 12.03 -26.89 -9.83
C VAL A 236 12.37 -28.08 -8.92
N LEU A 237 12.90 -27.84 -7.71
CA LEU A 237 13.19 -28.91 -6.75
C LEU A 237 11.94 -29.71 -6.36
N THR A 238 10.79 -29.06 -6.24
CA THR A 238 9.51 -29.73 -5.96
C THR A 238 9.07 -30.62 -7.12
N ILE A 239 9.30 -30.22 -8.37
CA ILE A 239 9.02 -31.04 -9.55
C ILE A 239 9.96 -32.26 -9.57
N LEU A 240 11.26 -32.07 -9.31
CA LEU A 240 12.24 -33.17 -9.25
C LEU A 240 11.90 -34.18 -8.15
N LEU A 241 11.55 -33.72 -6.95
CA LEU A 241 11.14 -34.60 -5.84
C LEU A 241 9.86 -35.38 -6.15
N ARG A 242 8.94 -34.79 -6.93
CA ARG A 242 7.72 -35.48 -7.39
C ARG A 242 8.05 -36.55 -8.43
N ALA A 243 8.90 -36.23 -9.41
CA ALA A 243 9.35 -37.19 -10.42
C ALA A 243 10.14 -38.35 -9.78
N GLN A 244 10.98 -38.06 -8.78
CA GLN A 244 11.71 -39.07 -8.02
C GLN A 244 10.76 -40.02 -7.28
N ARG A 245 9.73 -39.49 -6.60
CA ARG A 245 8.70 -40.30 -5.93
C ARG A 245 7.90 -41.17 -6.90
N ALA A 246 7.72 -40.72 -8.14
CA ALA A 246 7.03 -41.45 -9.19
C ALA A 246 7.94 -42.44 -9.94
N GLY A 247 9.25 -42.45 -9.67
CA GLY A 247 10.23 -43.27 -10.40
C GLY A 247 10.48 -42.81 -11.85
N THR A 248 10.13 -41.58 -12.20
CA THR A 248 10.22 -41.02 -13.56
C THR A 248 11.28 -39.92 -13.70
N LEU A 249 12.17 -39.78 -12.71
CA LEU A 249 13.16 -38.70 -12.70
C LEU A 249 14.14 -38.79 -13.88
N ASP A 250 14.67 -39.99 -14.16
CA ASP A 250 15.62 -40.17 -15.26
C ASP A 250 14.97 -39.89 -16.63
N GLN A 251 13.71 -40.30 -16.81
CA GLN A 251 12.92 -39.99 -18.00
C GLN A 251 12.65 -38.50 -18.15
N LEU A 252 12.41 -37.78 -17.05
CA LEU A 252 12.24 -36.33 -17.05
C LEU A 252 13.51 -35.63 -17.53
N VAL A 253 14.68 -36.00 -16.98
CA VAL A 253 15.96 -35.39 -17.38
C VAL A 253 16.31 -35.78 -18.83
N CYS A 254 16.07 -37.02 -19.23
CA CYS A 254 16.21 -37.48 -20.62
C CYS A 254 15.35 -36.64 -21.58
N TRP A 255 14.09 -36.36 -21.21
CA TRP A 255 13.21 -35.49 -21.99
C TRP A 255 13.74 -34.06 -22.09
N GLU A 256 14.21 -33.46 -21.00
CA GLU A 256 14.77 -32.10 -21.01
C GLU A 256 15.98 -31.98 -21.97
N VAL A 257 16.90 -32.95 -21.94
CA VAL A 257 18.06 -32.97 -22.83
C VAL A 257 17.64 -33.24 -24.28
N ALA A 258 16.65 -34.11 -24.50
CA ALA A 258 16.09 -34.36 -25.82
C ALA A 258 15.45 -33.10 -26.44
N GLU A 259 14.78 -32.26 -25.64
CA GLU A 259 14.21 -30.99 -26.11
C GLU A 259 15.28 -30.00 -26.59
N LEU A 260 16.45 -29.96 -25.93
CA LEU A 260 17.58 -29.13 -26.38
C LEU A 260 18.03 -29.53 -27.79
N VAL A 261 18.09 -30.83 -28.06
CA VAL A 261 18.47 -31.38 -29.37
C VAL A 261 17.34 -31.17 -30.40
N ARG A 262 16.08 -31.43 -30.03
CA ARG A 262 14.90 -31.21 -30.89
C ARG A 262 14.80 -29.75 -31.34
N ALA A 263 15.10 -28.80 -30.46
CA ALA A 263 15.14 -27.39 -30.82
C ALA A 263 16.18 -27.09 -31.92
N GLN A 264 17.40 -27.64 -31.81
CA GLN A 264 18.43 -27.45 -32.83
C GLN A 264 18.07 -28.13 -34.16
N LEU A 265 17.52 -29.33 -34.11
CA LEU A 265 17.03 -30.05 -35.30
C LEU A 265 15.87 -29.29 -35.97
N GLY A 266 14.96 -28.70 -35.20
CA GLY A 266 13.87 -27.85 -35.71
C GLY A 266 14.36 -26.59 -36.42
N HIS A 267 15.56 -26.10 -36.09
CA HIS A 267 16.23 -25.02 -36.81
C HIS A 267 16.99 -25.49 -38.06
N GLY A 268 16.88 -26.77 -38.43
CA GLY A 268 17.51 -27.34 -39.63
C GLY A 268 19.01 -27.60 -39.50
N LEU A 269 19.56 -27.57 -38.28
CA LEU A 269 20.97 -27.87 -38.06
C LEU A 269 21.26 -29.37 -38.31
N PRO A 270 22.44 -29.70 -38.87
CA PRO A 270 22.84 -31.10 -39.05
C PRO A 270 22.83 -31.86 -37.71
N PRO A 271 22.47 -33.16 -37.68
CA PRO A 271 22.41 -33.94 -36.44
C PRO A 271 23.68 -33.91 -35.60
N ALA A 272 24.86 -33.97 -36.23
CA ALA A 272 26.14 -33.88 -35.51
C ALA A 272 26.33 -32.53 -34.78
N VAL A 273 25.78 -31.43 -35.33
CA VAL A 273 25.81 -30.10 -34.71
C VAL A 273 24.74 -29.99 -33.63
N ALA A 274 23.55 -30.55 -33.86
CA ALA A 274 22.48 -30.58 -32.86
C ALA A 274 22.89 -31.33 -31.57
N ALA A 275 23.72 -32.39 -31.70
CA ALA A 275 24.27 -33.12 -30.57
C ALA A 275 25.14 -32.23 -29.65
N GLU A 276 25.79 -31.19 -30.17
CA GLU A 276 26.60 -30.26 -29.38
C GLU A 276 25.77 -29.50 -28.33
N ALA A 277 24.45 -29.35 -28.53
CA ALA A 277 23.58 -28.75 -27.51
C ALA A 277 23.45 -29.63 -26.27
N ALA A 278 23.38 -30.95 -26.43
CA ALA A 278 23.38 -31.90 -25.32
C ALA A 278 24.76 -32.01 -24.66
N VAL A 279 25.84 -32.01 -25.45
CA VAL A 279 27.22 -31.96 -24.94
C VAL A 279 27.45 -30.69 -24.12
N ALA A 280 26.96 -29.54 -24.61
CA ALA A 280 27.07 -28.26 -23.89
C ALA A 280 26.20 -28.20 -22.63
N ALA A 281 25.20 -29.08 -22.48
CA ALA A 281 24.47 -29.28 -21.22
C ALA A 281 25.25 -30.16 -20.23
N GLY A 282 26.26 -30.91 -20.71
CA GLY A 282 27.09 -31.80 -19.94
C GLY A 282 26.92 -33.29 -20.27
N LEU A 283 26.08 -33.66 -21.26
CA LEU A 283 25.91 -35.07 -21.63
C LEU A 283 27.21 -35.61 -22.26
N ASP A 284 27.56 -36.85 -21.95
CA ASP A 284 28.66 -37.56 -22.59
C ASP A 284 28.54 -37.52 -24.12
N ARG A 285 29.66 -37.32 -24.81
CA ARG A 285 29.67 -37.11 -26.26
C ARG A 285 29.14 -38.31 -27.04
N ALA A 286 29.41 -39.54 -26.58
CA ALA A 286 28.90 -40.74 -27.24
C ALA A 286 27.39 -40.86 -27.05
N GLU A 287 26.90 -40.65 -25.82
CA GLU A 287 25.46 -40.66 -25.54
C GLU A 287 24.70 -39.53 -26.24
N ALA A 288 25.30 -38.34 -26.37
CA ALA A 288 24.69 -37.22 -27.10
C ALA A 288 24.48 -37.53 -28.59
N LEU A 289 25.45 -38.21 -29.22
CA LEU A 289 25.33 -38.65 -30.61
C LEU A 289 24.27 -39.75 -30.76
N GLU A 290 24.21 -40.71 -29.83
CA GLU A 290 23.18 -41.76 -29.84
C GLU A 290 21.76 -41.20 -29.62
N LEU A 291 21.60 -40.28 -28.65
CA LEU A 291 20.35 -39.60 -28.37
C LEU A 291 19.88 -38.83 -29.60
N THR A 292 20.79 -38.08 -30.23
CA THR A 292 20.47 -37.30 -31.42
C THR A 292 20.09 -38.19 -32.61
N ALA A 293 20.82 -39.28 -32.84
CA ALA A 293 20.46 -40.26 -33.87
C ALA A 293 19.10 -40.92 -33.62
N SER A 294 18.68 -41.06 -32.35
CA SER A 294 17.36 -41.56 -31.96
C SER A 294 16.23 -40.53 -32.16
N LEU A 295 16.55 -39.24 -32.22
CA LEU A 295 15.60 -38.13 -32.38
C LEU A 295 15.37 -37.69 -33.83
N VAL A 296 16.29 -37.99 -34.75
CA VAL A 296 16.15 -37.62 -36.16
C VAL A 296 15.02 -38.45 -36.80
N PRO A 297 13.93 -37.83 -37.27
CA PRO A 297 12.88 -38.55 -37.96
C PRO A 297 13.39 -38.95 -39.35
N GLY A 298 13.64 -40.25 -39.57
CA GLY A 298 14.15 -40.64 -40.88
C GLY A 298 14.55 -42.08 -41.12
N THR A 299 14.20 -43.04 -40.26
CA THR A 299 14.45 -44.45 -40.54
C THR A 299 13.46 -45.36 -39.79
N GLY A 300 12.20 -45.45 -40.28
CA GLY A 300 11.27 -46.52 -39.89
C GLY A 300 10.04 -46.16 -39.04
N ARG A 301 9.20 -45.22 -39.48
CA ARG A 301 7.78 -45.20 -39.09
C ARG A 301 6.93 -45.23 -40.37
N PRO A 302 5.95 -46.14 -40.52
CA PRO A 302 5.12 -46.18 -41.72
C PRO A 302 4.39 -44.84 -41.87
N ALA A 303 4.32 -44.31 -43.10
CA ALA A 303 3.63 -43.06 -43.42
C ALA A 303 2.18 -43.05 -42.88
N GLU A 304 1.53 -44.21 -42.84
CA GLU A 304 0.18 -44.44 -42.29
C GLU A 304 0.07 -44.09 -40.78
N ALA A 305 1.13 -44.33 -40.00
CA ALA A 305 1.14 -43.97 -38.57
C ALA A 305 1.31 -42.45 -38.37
N LYS A 306 2.06 -41.78 -39.25
CA LYS A 306 2.25 -40.32 -39.22
C LYS A 306 0.99 -39.60 -39.70
N ASP A 307 0.31 -40.13 -40.71
CA ASP A 307 -0.94 -39.58 -41.24
C ASP A 307 -2.09 -39.75 -40.23
N GLY A 308 -2.21 -40.92 -39.60
CA GLY A 308 -3.14 -41.15 -38.49
C GLY A 308 -2.85 -40.29 -37.24
N GLU A 309 -1.57 -40.08 -36.92
CA GLU A 309 -1.16 -39.18 -35.83
C GLU A 309 -1.44 -37.71 -36.16
N THR A 310 -1.27 -37.29 -37.41
CA THR A 310 -1.60 -35.93 -37.87
C THR A 310 -3.11 -35.67 -37.79
N VAL A 311 -3.94 -36.62 -38.24
CA VAL A 311 -5.41 -36.53 -38.09
C VAL A 311 -5.82 -36.52 -36.61
N SER A 312 -5.20 -37.37 -35.78
CA SER A 312 -5.48 -37.38 -34.34
C SER A 312 -4.99 -36.11 -33.63
N ALA A 313 -3.90 -35.49 -34.10
CA ALA A 313 -3.39 -34.23 -33.57
C ALA A 313 -4.31 -33.06 -33.93
N ALA A 314 -4.79 -33.00 -35.17
CA ALA A 314 -5.80 -32.01 -35.58
C ALA A 314 -7.09 -32.13 -34.75
N LEU A 315 -7.58 -33.35 -34.53
CA LEU A 315 -8.75 -33.58 -33.66
C LEU A 315 -8.48 -33.19 -32.19
N ALA A 316 -7.29 -33.49 -31.67
CA ALA A 316 -6.91 -33.11 -30.31
C ALA A 316 -6.74 -31.59 -30.13
N ALA A 317 -6.37 -30.88 -31.20
CA ALA A 317 -6.26 -29.42 -31.22
C ALA A 317 -7.63 -28.71 -31.38
N GLY A 318 -8.73 -29.46 -31.51
CA GLY A 318 -10.05 -28.90 -31.77
C GLY A 318 -10.25 -28.42 -33.22
N SER A 319 -9.37 -28.83 -34.15
CA SER A 319 -9.45 -28.51 -35.58
C SER A 319 -10.16 -29.62 -36.35
N LEU A 320 -11.48 -29.72 -36.17
CA LEU A 320 -12.28 -30.79 -36.74
C LEU A 320 -12.37 -30.71 -38.26
N ARG A 321 -12.44 -29.51 -38.86
CA ARG A 321 -12.54 -29.35 -40.32
C ARG A 321 -11.27 -29.79 -41.03
N GLU A 322 -10.12 -29.51 -40.43
CA GLU A 322 -8.83 -29.98 -40.86
C GLU A 322 -8.72 -31.50 -40.74
N ALA A 323 -9.17 -32.08 -39.62
CA ALA A 323 -9.21 -33.52 -39.45
C ALA A 323 -10.10 -34.21 -40.50
N GLU A 324 -11.27 -33.67 -40.82
CA GLU A 324 -12.17 -34.16 -41.89
C GLU A 324 -11.51 -34.04 -43.27
N ARG A 325 -10.88 -32.90 -43.58
CA ARG A 325 -10.18 -32.65 -44.84
C ARG A 325 -9.01 -33.60 -45.05
N LEU A 326 -8.18 -33.79 -44.02
CA LEU A 326 -7.08 -34.74 -44.03
C LEU A 326 -7.60 -36.18 -44.22
N LEU A 327 -8.68 -36.55 -43.51
CA LEU A 327 -9.29 -37.87 -43.65
C LEU A 327 -9.85 -38.14 -45.05
N ALA A 328 -10.37 -37.11 -45.73
CA ALA A 328 -10.89 -37.20 -47.08
C ALA A 328 -9.78 -37.26 -48.15
N ALA A 329 -8.63 -36.62 -47.89
CA ALA A 329 -7.49 -36.60 -48.79
C ALA A 329 -6.64 -37.89 -48.74
N LEU A 330 -6.73 -38.65 -47.64
CA LEU A 330 -5.92 -39.83 -47.40
C LEU A 330 -6.64 -41.13 -47.81
N PRO A 331 -5.90 -42.15 -48.33
CA PRO A 331 -6.46 -43.48 -48.58
C PRO A 331 -7.03 -44.12 -47.31
N GLU A 332 -8.10 -44.90 -47.42
CA GLU A 332 -8.77 -45.51 -46.25
C GLU A 332 -7.87 -46.42 -45.41
N ALA A 333 -6.89 -47.08 -46.04
CA ALA A 333 -5.90 -47.91 -45.35
C ALA A 333 -4.84 -47.09 -44.58
N ALA A 334 -4.64 -45.81 -44.93
CA ALA A 334 -3.58 -44.98 -44.37
C ALA A 334 -3.90 -44.39 -42.99
N VAL A 335 -5.16 -44.43 -42.55
CA VAL A 335 -5.58 -43.93 -41.23
C VAL A 335 -6.27 -45.06 -40.46
N PRO A 336 -5.84 -45.38 -39.22
CA PRO A 336 -6.47 -46.42 -38.41
C PRO A 336 -7.98 -46.22 -38.26
N ALA A 337 -8.74 -47.32 -38.32
CA ALA A 337 -10.20 -47.29 -38.24
C ALA A 337 -10.72 -46.58 -36.97
N GLU A 338 -10.01 -46.72 -35.85
CA GLU A 338 -10.33 -46.06 -34.58
C GLU A 338 -10.27 -44.52 -34.69
N VAL A 339 -9.26 -43.98 -35.37
CA VAL A 339 -9.13 -42.53 -35.61
C VAL A 339 -10.25 -42.05 -36.53
N ARG A 340 -10.60 -42.82 -37.58
CA ARG A 340 -11.75 -42.54 -38.45
C ARG A 340 -13.07 -42.51 -37.68
N VAL A 341 -13.29 -43.46 -36.77
CA VAL A 341 -14.48 -43.51 -35.91
C VAL A 341 -14.54 -42.29 -34.99
N ARG A 342 -13.42 -41.90 -34.38
CA ARG A 342 -13.35 -40.72 -33.51
C ARG A 342 -13.65 -39.41 -34.26
N VAL A 343 -13.11 -39.22 -35.47
CA VAL A 343 -13.43 -38.05 -36.30
C VAL A 343 -14.92 -38.03 -36.67
N ARG A 344 -15.49 -39.16 -37.09
CA ARG A 344 -16.94 -39.27 -37.39
C ARG A 344 -17.81 -39.00 -36.16
N ALA A 345 -17.42 -39.50 -34.98
CA ALA A 345 -18.13 -39.24 -33.73
C ALA A 345 -18.06 -37.76 -33.34
N ALA A 346 -16.90 -37.12 -33.49
CA ALA A 346 -16.74 -35.69 -33.25
C ALA A 346 -17.58 -34.85 -34.22
N ALA A 347 -17.62 -35.22 -35.51
CA ALA A 347 -18.45 -34.57 -36.52
C ALA A 347 -19.95 -34.71 -36.19
N ALA A 348 -20.41 -35.91 -35.79
CA ALA A 348 -21.78 -36.14 -35.37
C ALA A 348 -22.15 -35.32 -34.12
N ALA A 349 -21.26 -35.25 -33.12
CA ALA A 349 -21.46 -34.43 -31.93
C ALA A 349 -21.50 -32.92 -32.26
N LEU A 350 -20.68 -32.45 -33.21
CA LEU A 350 -20.75 -31.06 -33.70
C LEU A 350 -22.10 -30.78 -34.37
N GLN A 351 -22.57 -31.68 -35.25
CA GLN A 351 -23.88 -31.54 -35.88
C GLN A 351 -25.03 -31.53 -34.88
N GLU A 352 -24.95 -32.34 -33.82
CA GLU A 352 -25.94 -32.32 -32.73
C GLU A 352 -25.95 -30.98 -32.00
N LEU A 353 -24.77 -30.43 -31.65
CA LEU A 353 -24.66 -29.10 -31.04
C LEU A 353 -25.25 -28.01 -31.92
N VAL A 354 -24.89 -27.98 -33.20
CA VAL A 354 -25.41 -27.01 -34.17
C VAL A 354 -26.92 -27.15 -34.29
N GLY A 355 -27.45 -28.38 -34.40
CA GLY A 355 -28.89 -28.62 -34.46
C GLY A 355 -29.63 -28.23 -33.18
N ARG A 356 -29.00 -28.32 -32.01
CA ARG A 356 -29.54 -27.80 -30.75
C ARG A 356 -29.52 -26.27 -30.72
N ALA A 357 -28.42 -25.65 -31.19
CA ALA A 357 -28.32 -24.20 -31.31
C ALA A 357 -29.40 -23.64 -32.25
N ASP A 358 -29.64 -24.29 -33.39
CA ASP A 358 -30.70 -23.93 -34.33
C ASP A 358 -32.11 -23.99 -33.71
N ARG A 359 -32.35 -24.93 -32.80
CA ARG A 359 -33.61 -25.02 -32.06
C ARG A 359 -33.73 -23.89 -31.03
N ALA A 360 -32.69 -23.68 -30.24
CA ALA A 360 -32.65 -22.62 -29.24
C ALA A 360 -32.82 -21.23 -29.88
N GLU A 361 -32.21 -20.99 -31.05
CA GLU A 361 -32.32 -19.73 -31.78
C GLU A 361 -33.74 -19.47 -32.27
N ARG A 362 -34.38 -20.50 -32.86
CA ARG A 362 -35.79 -20.40 -33.31
C ARG A 362 -36.78 -20.14 -32.17
N GLU A 363 -36.44 -20.57 -30.96
CA GLU A 363 -37.22 -20.33 -29.76
C GLU A 363 -36.86 -19.01 -29.04
N GLY A 364 -35.92 -18.22 -29.58
CA GLY A 364 -35.50 -16.95 -29.00
C GLY A 364 -34.63 -17.08 -27.74
N ARG A 365 -34.07 -18.26 -27.47
CA ARG A 365 -33.18 -18.52 -26.31
C ARG A 365 -31.73 -18.15 -26.64
N SER A 366 -31.44 -16.85 -26.73
CA SER A 366 -30.15 -16.34 -27.22
C SER A 366 -28.91 -16.81 -26.43
N GLU A 367 -28.95 -16.85 -25.09
CA GLU A 367 -27.78 -17.30 -24.32
C GLU A 367 -27.50 -18.80 -24.45
N GLU A 368 -28.55 -19.60 -24.52
CA GLU A 368 -28.39 -21.03 -24.76
C GLU A 368 -27.83 -21.28 -26.16
N THR A 369 -28.32 -20.53 -27.15
CA THR A 369 -27.78 -20.55 -28.52
C THR A 369 -26.29 -20.19 -28.52
N ALA A 370 -25.91 -19.10 -27.84
CA ALA A 370 -24.52 -18.67 -27.73
C ALA A 370 -23.65 -19.73 -27.03
N GLY A 371 -24.13 -20.32 -25.92
CA GLY A 371 -23.41 -21.37 -25.19
C GLY A 371 -23.16 -22.62 -26.05
N LEU A 372 -24.19 -23.08 -26.78
CA LEU A 372 -24.08 -24.21 -27.70
C LEU A 372 -23.13 -23.92 -28.87
N LEU A 373 -23.19 -22.70 -29.43
CA LEU A 373 -22.27 -22.29 -30.50
C LEU A 373 -20.84 -22.10 -29.99
N ALA A 374 -20.62 -21.62 -28.77
CA ALA A 374 -19.29 -21.53 -28.18
C ALA A 374 -18.67 -22.91 -27.95
N GLU A 375 -19.49 -23.89 -27.51
CA GLU A 375 -19.05 -25.29 -27.42
C GLU A 375 -18.74 -25.86 -28.82
N ALA A 376 -19.52 -25.52 -29.84
CA ALA A 376 -19.29 -25.92 -31.22
C ALA A 376 -17.99 -25.32 -31.77
N VAL A 377 -17.73 -24.03 -31.55
CA VAL A 377 -16.48 -23.35 -31.91
C VAL A 377 -15.29 -23.98 -31.19
N HIS A 378 -15.42 -24.37 -29.93
CA HIS A 378 -14.34 -25.07 -29.22
C HIS A 378 -14.00 -26.44 -29.83
N ARG A 379 -15.01 -27.14 -30.36
CA ARG A 379 -14.82 -28.43 -31.05
C ARG A 379 -14.32 -28.31 -32.48
N ALA A 380 -14.54 -27.16 -33.12
CA ALA A 380 -14.13 -26.84 -34.48
C ALA A 380 -13.58 -25.41 -34.54
N VAL A 381 -12.42 -25.20 -33.91
CA VAL A 381 -11.74 -23.89 -33.80
C VAL A 381 -11.35 -23.35 -35.19
N ASP A 382 -11.18 -24.25 -36.14
CA ASP A 382 -10.86 -23.99 -37.54
C ASP A 382 -12.07 -23.70 -38.43
N ASP A 383 -13.28 -23.63 -37.87
CA ASP A 383 -14.51 -23.27 -38.58
C ASP A 383 -14.87 -21.78 -38.35
N PRO A 384 -14.52 -20.87 -39.28
CA PRO A 384 -14.78 -19.45 -39.13
C PRO A 384 -16.28 -19.11 -39.18
N ASP A 385 -17.12 -19.95 -39.78
CA ASP A 385 -18.55 -19.69 -39.91
C ASP A 385 -19.27 -19.86 -38.56
N LEU A 386 -18.84 -20.84 -37.75
CA LEU A 386 -19.35 -21.02 -36.39
C LEU A 386 -18.98 -19.83 -35.50
N ALA A 387 -17.76 -19.33 -35.61
CA ALA A 387 -17.31 -18.15 -34.87
C ALA A 387 -18.08 -16.89 -35.30
N ALA A 388 -18.22 -16.67 -36.60
CA ALA A 388 -18.99 -15.55 -37.15
C ALA A 388 -20.47 -15.63 -36.76
N ARG A 389 -21.03 -16.83 -36.64
CA ARG A 389 -22.41 -17.03 -36.17
C ARG A 389 -22.55 -16.70 -34.69
N LEU A 390 -21.62 -17.15 -33.83
CA LEU A 390 -21.60 -16.79 -32.41
C LEU A 390 -21.54 -15.26 -32.21
N ASP A 391 -20.71 -14.57 -32.99
CA ASP A 391 -20.57 -13.11 -32.95
C ASP A 391 -21.82 -12.34 -33.41
N ARG A 392 -22.77 -13.02 -34.05
CA ARG A 392 -24.07 -12.46 -34.43
C ARG A 392 -25.15 -12.69 -33.38
N ILE A 393 -24.93 -13.55 -32.37
CA ILE A 393 -25.93 -13.78 -31.32
C ILE A 393 -25.87 -12.65 -30.28
N PRO A 394 -26.92 -11.82 -30.15
CA PRO A 394 -26.90 -10.71 -29.21
C PRO A 394 -26.88 -11.22 -27.76
N PRO A 395 -26.05 -10.61 -26.88
CA PRO A 395 -26.10 -10.94 -25.46
C PRO A 395 -27.37 -10.36 -24.82
N PRO A 396 -27.81 -10.88 -23.66
CA PRO A 396 -28.83 -10.26 -22.85
C PRO A 396 -28.48 -8.82 -22.48
N PRO A 397 -29.47 -7.94 -22.35
CA PRO A 397 -29.25 -6.58 -21.90
C PRO A 397 -28.67 -6.53 -20.47
N PRO A 398 -27.89 -5.50 -20.14
CA PRO A 398 -27.53 -5.21 -18.75
C PRO A 398 -28.77 -4.80 -17.94
N ALA A 399 -28.65 -4.74 -16.61
CA ALA A 399 -29.76 -4.37 -15.73
C ALA A 399 -29.40 -3.17 -14.84
N GLY A 400 -30.42 -2.53 -14.24
CA GLY A 400 -30.21 -1.52 -13.20
C GLY A 400 -29.37 -0.32 -13.64
N VAL A 401 -29.53 0.14 -14.89
CA VAL A 401 -28.82 1.32 -15.40
C VAL A 401 -29.29 2.57 -14.65
N ARG A 402 -28.34 3.30 -14.08
CA ARG A 402 -28.55 4.54 -13.33
C ARG A 402 -27.59 5.60 -13.82
N ALA A 403 -28.09 6.82 -13.96
CA ALA A 403 -27.30 8.00 -14.30
C ALA A 403 -27.46 9.03 -13.18
N GLU A 404 -26.35 9.47 -12.61
CA GLU A 404 -26.32 10.39 -11.48
C GLU A 404 -25.37 11.54 -11.79
N SER A 405 -25.77 12.75 -11.41
CA SER A 405 -24.93 13.95 -11.56
C SER A 405 -24.05 14.13 -10.34
N ASP A 406 -22.76 14.35 -10.54
CA ASP A 406 -21.82 14.75 -9.47
C ASP A 406 -21.64 16.28 -9.39
N GLY A 407 -22.42 17.04 -10.17
CA GLY A 407 -22.36 18.49 -10.27
C GLY A 407 -21.52 19.02 -11.42
N VAL A 408 -20.64 18.20 -12.03
CA VAL A 408 -19.84 18.61 -13.21
C VAL A 408 -19.93 17.58 -14.34
N ARG A 409 -20.15 16.31 -14.00
CA ARG A 409 -20.21 15.16 -14.89
C ARG A 409 -21.43 14.32 -14.57
N ILE A 410 -21.82 13.46 -15.52
CA ILE A 410 -22.78 12.39 -15.25
C ILE A 410 -22.03 11.06 -15.13
N ALA A 411 -22.18 10.40 -13.99
CA ALA A 411 -21.74 9.03 -13.80
C ALA A 411 -22.87 8.07 -14.16
N VAL A 412 -22.61 7.15 -15.08
CA VAL A 412 -23.53 6.10 -15.50
C VAL A 412 -23.03 4.77 -14.94
N ARG A 413 -23.89 4.03 -14.24
CA ARG A 413 -23.58 2.74 -13.62
C ARG A 413 -24.65 1.72 -13.98
N TRP A 414 -24.25 0.47 -14.13
CA TRP A 414 -25.18 -0.62 -14.43
C TRP A 414 -24.74 -1.92 -13.76
N ALA A 415 -25.65 -2.87 -13.63
CA ALA A 415 -25.33 -4.25 -13.32
C ALA A 415 -24.85 -4.97 -14.60
N PRO A 416 -23.86 -5.88 -14.49
CA PRO A 416 -23.37 -6.62 -15.64
C PRO A 416 -24.49 -7.40 -16.33
N SER A 417 -24.38 -7.59 -17.64
CA SER A 417 -25.25 -8.50 -18.38
C SER A 417 -25.17 -9.90 -17.76
N PRO A 418 -26.29 -10.63 -17.64
CA PRO A 418 -26.30 -12.02 -17.17
C PRO A 418 -25.71 -13.01 -18.18
N ALA A 419 -25.13 -12.51 -19.27
CA ALA A 419 -24.38 -13.29 -20.24
C ALA A 419 -23.26 -14.11 -19.57
N VAL A 420 -23.25 -15.42 -19.85
CA VAL A 420 -22.22 -16.35 -19.35
C VAL A 420 -21.24 -16.78 -20.43
N THR A 421 -21.54 -16.44 -21.69
CA THR A 421 -20.78 -16.87 -22.86
C THR A 421 -20.08 -15.70 -23.55
N GLY A 422 -18.79 -15.89 -23.87
CA GLY A 422 -17.98 -14.90 -24.59
C GLY A 422 -17.54 -13.69 -23.77
N ARG A 423 -16.76 -12.80 -24.38
CA ARG A 423 -16.37 -11.52 -23.75
C ARG A 423 -17.45 -10.48 -24.00
N ILE A 424 -17.93 -9.85 -22.93
CA ILE A 424 -18.97 -8.82 -22.99
C ILE A 424 -18.34 -7.45 -22.78
N GLY A 425 -18.53 -6.57 -23.76
CA GLY A 425 -18.30 -5.13 -23.63
C GLY A 425 -19.62 -4.38 -23.50
N TYR A 426 -19.54 -3.08 -23.28
CA TYR A 426 -20.68 -2.19 -23.18
C TYR A 426 -20.46 -0.94 -24.03
N ARG A 427 -21.52 -0.49 -24.70
CA ARG A 427 -21.59 0.82 -25.36
C ARG A 427 -22.60 1.68 -24.63
N VAL A 428 -22.17 2.87 -24.23
CA VAL A 428 -23.00 3.87 -23.57
C VAL A 428 -23.20 5.02 -24.53
N VAL A 429 -24.46 5.36 -24.78
CA VAL A 429 -24.83 6.48 -25.64
C VAL A 429 -25.78 7.40 -24.89
N ARG A 430 -25.78 8.68 -25.26
CA ARG A 430 -26.73 9.67 -24.75
C ARG A 430 -27.61 10.19 -25.87
N ALA A 431 -28.88 10.42 -25.57
CA ALA A 431 -29.83 11.07 -26.47
C ALA A 431 -30.92 11.78 -25.66
N ALA A 432 -31.79 12.53 -26.34
CA ALA A 432 -32.94 13.19 -25.70
C ALA A 432 -34.00 12.19 -25.20
N ALA A 433 -34.03 10.98 -25.78
CA ALA A 433 -34.88 9.87 -25.39
C ALA A 433 -34.06 8.57 -25.41
N ALA A 434 -34.61 7.47 -24.90
CA ALA A 434 -33.94 6.17 -24.92
C ALA A 434 -33.57 5.75 -26.36
N ALA A 435 -32.28 5.61 -26.64
CA ALA A 435 -31.80 5.14 -27.94
C ALA A 435 -32.19 3.68 -28.18
N ILE A 436 -32.69 3.35 -29.37
CA ILE A 436 -33.08 1.99 -29.76
C ILE A 436 -31.85 1.17 -30.19
N SER A 437 -30.84 1.83 -30.78
CA SER A 437 -29.55 1.25 -31.18
C SER A 437 -28.39 2.15 -30.72
N PRO A 438 -27.16 1.61 -30.66
CA PRO A 438 -25.98 2.42 -30.35
C PRO A 438 -25.75 3.59 -31.32
N ASP A 439 -26.21 3.49 -32.57
CA ASP A 439 -26.05 4.56 -33.56
C ASP A 439 -27.14 5.65 -33.46
N GLY A 440 -28.17 5.42 -32.62
CA GLY A 440 -29.29 6.33 -32.43
C GLY A 440 -29.04 7.45 -31.40
N GLY A 441 -27.81 7.58 -30.89
CA GLY A 441 -27.42 8.60 -29.92
C GLY A 441 -25.96 9.00 -30.05
N GLU A 442 -25.53 9.99 -29.27
CA GLU A 442 -24.13 10.38 -29.22
C GLU A 442 -23.34 9.38 -28.36
N PRO A 443 -22.21 8.84 -28.86
CA PRO A 443 -21.40 7.90 -28.10
C PRO A 443 -20.71 8.60 -26.92
N VAL A 444 -20.86 8.02 -25.73
CA VAL A 444 -20.25 8.52 -24.49
C VAL A 444 -19.03 7.70 -24.14
N ALA A 445 -19.15 6.37 -24.17
CA ALA A 445 -18.07 5.46 -23.82
C ALA A 445 -18.26 4.06 -24.41
N GLU A 446 -17.13 3.40 -24.69
CA GLU A 446 -17.04 1.95 -24.82
C GLU A 446 -16.29 1.40 -23.58
N ALA A 447 -16.90 0.47 -22.85
CA ALA A 447 -16.40 0.01 -21.56
C ALA A 447 -16.43 -1.52 -21.45
N THR A 448 -15.42 -2.09 -20.81
CA THR A 448 -15.41 -3.50 -20.36
C THR A 448 -15.78 -3.64 -18.88
N VAL A 449 -15.93 -2.50 -18.19
CA VAL A 449 -16.36 -2.35 -16.80
C VAL A 449 -17.79 -1.84 -16.72
N ASN A 450 -18.44 -1.98 -15.57
CA ASN A 450 -19.87 -1.69 -15.41
C ASN A 450 -20.19 -0.22 -15.02
N HIS A 451 -19.35 0.72 -15.44
CA HIS A 451 -19.54 2.14 -15.21
C HIS A 451 -18.87 2.98 -16.29
N ALA A 452 -19.41 4.17 -16.54
CA ALA A 452 -18.86 5.17 -17.44
C ALA A 452 -19.10 6.57 -16.88
N ALA A 453 -18.31 7.55 -17.30
CA ALA A 453 -18.50 8.95 -16.97
C ALA A 453 -18.62 9.77 -18.25
N ASP A 454 -19.64 10.62 -18.33
CA ASP A 454 -19.77 11.64 -19.37
C ASP A 454 -19.10 12.94 -18.89
N PRO A 455 -17.94 13.33 -19.46
CA PRO A 455 -17.22 14.51 -19.03
C PRO A 455 -17.84 15.83 -19.53
N SER A 456 -18.74 15.76 -20.51
CA SER A 456 -19.31 16.96 -21.15
C SER A 456 -20.80 16.82 -21.44
N PRO A 457 -21.65 16.59 -20.43
CA PRO A 457 -23.10 16.50 -20.62
C PRO A 457 -23.67 17.87 -21.01
N PRO A 458 -24.71 17.93 -21.88
CA PRO A 458 -25.44 19.17 -22.11
C PRO A 458 -26.04 19.72 -20.79
N VAL A 459 -25.69 20.96 -20.45
CA VAL A 459 -26.20 21.63 -19.24
C VAL A 459 -27.65 22.07 -19.44
N ALA A 460 -28.48 21.91 -18.42
CA ALA A 460 -29.90 22.28 -18.38
C ALA A 460 -30.77 21.62 -19.46
N ARG A 461 -30.32 20.50 -20.02
CA ARG A 461 -31.13 19.68 -20.94
C ARG A 461 -31.29 18.27 -20.37
N PRO A 462 -32.51 17.71 -20.32
CA PRO A 462 -32.70 16.33 -19.93
C PRO A 462 -32.05 15.42 -20.97
N VAL A 463 -31.21 14.49 -20.51
CA VAL A 463 -30.58 13.47 -21.35
C VAL A 463 -30.86 12.09 -20.77
N VAL A 464 -31.02 11.12 -21.66
CA VAL A 464 -31.20 9.70 -21.33
C VAL A 464 -29.96 8.95 -21.79
N TYR A 465 -29.34 8.23 -20.87
CA TYR A 465 -28.23 7.34 -21.16
C TYR A 465 -28.76 5.93 -21.39
N THR A 466 -28.45 5.35 -22.55
CA THR A 466 -28.78 3.97 -22.88
C THR A 466 -27.50 3.14 -22.93
N VAL A 467 -27.50 2.00 -22.23
CA VAL A 467 -26.39 1.05 -22.21
C VAL A 467 -26.77 -0.20 -23.01
N PHE A 468 -25.88 -0.61 -23.90
CA PHE A 468 -25.99 -1.81 -24.72
C PHE A 468 -24.87 -2.78 -24.35
N ALA A 469 -25.18 -4.06 -24.15
CA ALA A 469 -24.17 -5.10 -24.06
C ALA A 469 -23.73 -5.52 -25.47
N VAL A 470 -22.44 -5.77 -25.65
CA VAL A 470 -21.83 -6.08 -26.95
C VAL A 470 -21.08 -7.41 -26.84
N ARG A 471 -21.34 -8.32 -27.79
CA ARG A 471 -20.62 -9.59 -27.98
C ARG A 471 -20.20 -9.67 -29.45
N GLY A 472 -18.90 -9.63 -29.71
CA GLY A 472 -18.38 -9.60 -31.08
C GLY A 472 -18.95 -8.41 -31.85
N THR A 473 -19.71 -8.68 -32.91
CA THR A 473 -20.38 -7.66 -33.73
C THR A 473 -21.82 -7.36 -33.32
N SER A 474 -22.43 -8.18 -32.46
CA SER A 474 -23.83 -8.04 -32.07
C SER A 474 -24.02 -7.27 -30.77
N VAL A 475 -25.16 -6.59 -30.72
CA VAL A 475 -25.56 -5.69 -29.63
C VAL A 475 -26.88 -6.15 -29.03
N SER A 476 -27.00 -6.07 -27.71
CA SER A 476 -28.27 -6.32 -27.01
C SER A 476 -29.29 -5.22 -27.32
N PRO A 477 -30.57 -5.39 -26.97
CA PRO A 477 -31.45 -4.25 -26.74
C PRO A 477 -30.84 -3.28 -25.71
N GLY A 478 -31.11 -1.99 -25.87
CA GLY A 478 -30.62 -0.95 -24.97
C GLY A 478 -31.43 -0.88 -23.68
N VAL A 479 -30.77 -0.63 -22.55
CA VAL A 479 -31.43 -0.31 -21.29
C VAL A 479 -31.12 1.12 -20.90
N ALA A 480 -32.18 1.92 -20.78
CA ALA A 480 -32.08 3.33 -20.49
C ALA A 480 -32.14 3.60 -18.98
N ALA A 481 -31.34 4.57 -18.53
CA ALA A 481 -31.52 5.20 -17.23
C ALA A 481 -32.76 6.11 -17.23
N ALA A 482 -33.17 6.55 -16.04
CA ALA A 482 -34.09 7.68 -15.93
C ALA A 482 -33.44 8.95 -16.52
N PRO A 483 -34.22 9.89 -17.09
CA PRO A 483 -33.68 11.16 -17.58
C PRO A 483 -32.95 11.92 -16.47
N VAL A 484 -31.76 12.44 -16.78
CA VAL A 484 -30.95 13.24 -15.86
C VAL A 484 -30.64 14.58 -16.50
N THR A 485 -30.64 15.64 -15.69
CA THR A 485 -30.30 17.00 -16.12
C THR A 485 -29.11 17.47 -15.30
N LEU A 486 -28.02 17.83 -15.97
CA LEU A 486 -26.86 18.45 -15.32
C LEU A 486 -27.17 19.93 -15.05
N LEU A 487 -27.15 20.34 -13.78
CA LEU A 487 -27.25 21.73 -13.34
C LEU A 487 -26.03 22.03 -12.45
N PRO A 488 -24.93 22.57 -13.01
CA PRO A 488 -23.71 22.80 -12.22
C PRO A 488 -23.94 23.79 -11.08
N PRO A 489 -23.35 23.58 -9.89
CA PRO A 489 -23.34 24.60 -8.83
C PRO A 489 -22.41 25.77 -9.19
N VAL A 490 -22.50 26.88 -8.44
CA VAL A 490 -21.43 27.89 -8.45
C VAL A 490 -20.20 27.35 -7.73
N THR A 491 -19.01 27.82 -8.09
CA THR A 491 -17.74 27.43 -7.45
C THR A 491 -17.00 28.64 -6.90
N GLY A 492 -16.04 28.41 -6.00
CA GLY A 492 -15.24 29.51 -5.43
C GLY A 492 -16.07 30.56 -4.69
N PHE A 493 -17.11 30.15 -3.96
CA PHE A 493 -17.96 31.08 -3.22
C PHE A 493 -17.22 31.63 -1.99
N GLU A 494 -16.96 32.94 -1.99
CA GLU A 494 -16.30 33.67 -0.92
C GLU A 494 -17.20 34.79 -0.41
N LEU A 495 -17.21 34.99 0.91
CA LEU A 495 -17.94 36.07 1.59
C LEU A 495 -16.96 36.98 2.33
N GLY A 496 -17.18 38.29 2.23
CA GLY A 496 -16.44 39.32 2.93
C GLY A 496 -17.37 40.38 3.51
N THR A 497 -16.90 41.12 4.50
CA THR A 497 -17.62 42.27 5.05
C THR A 497 -16.67 43.37 5.46
N ASP A 498 -17.10 44.61 5.29
CA ASP A 498 -16.42 45.81 5.78
C ASP A 498 -17.12 46.44 7.01
N GLY A 499 -18.15 45.76 7.54
CA GLY A 499 -18.99 46.23 8.66
C GLY A 499 -20.16 47.13 8.25
N SER A 500 -20.25 47.52 6.97
CA SER A 500 -21.38 48.30 6.42
C SER A 500 -22.11 47.57 5.29
N SER A 501 -21.43 46.62 4.65
CA SER A 501 -22.00 45.73 3.66
C SER A 501 -21.38 44.34 3.75
N VAL A 502 -22.11 43.33 3.29
CA VAL A 502 -21.56 42.02 2.98
C VAL A 502 -21.40 41.93 1.47
N THR A 503 -20.23 41.48 1.02
CA THR A 503 -19.97 41.17 -0.37
C THR A 503 -19.75 39.68 -0.53
N GLY A 504 -20.30 39.10 -1.60
CA GLY A 504 -20.05 37.72 -1.99
C GLY A 504 -19.53 37.66 -3.40
N SER A 505 -18.64 36.71 -3.69
CA SER A 505 -18.14 36.45 -5.04
C SER A 505 -18.08 34.96 -5.32
N TRP A 506 -18.27 34.56 -6.59
CA TRP A 506 -18.27 33.18 -7.04
C TRP A 506 -17.94 33.08 -8.54
N GLN A 507 -17.76 31.86 -9.01
CA GLN A 507 -17.63 31.51 -10.41
C GLN A 507 -18.88 30.74 -10.85
N SER A 508 -19.52 31.22 -11.91
CA SER A 508 -20.68 30.57 -12.52
C SER A 508 -20.27 29.78 -13.76
N HIS A 509 -20.97 28.68 -14.02
CA HIS A 509 -20.82 27.97 -15.28
C HIS A 509 -21.28 28.86 -16.45
N PRO A 510 -20.61 28.85 -17.63
CA PRO A 510 -20.97 29.71 -18.76
C PRO A 510 -22.42 29.58 -19.27
N ALA A 511 -23.08 28.47 -18.96
CA ALA A 511 -24.48 28.21 -19.33
C ALA A 511 -25.50 28.80 -18.32
N ALA A 512 -25.06 29.33 -17.18
CA ALA A 512 -25.96 29.94 -16.20
C ALA A 512 -26.49 31.28 -16.76
N SER A 513 -27.81 31.46 -16.72
CA SER A 513 -28.48 32.67 -17.19
C SER A 513 -28.62 33.74 -16.10
N ALA A 514 -28.67 33.32 -14.83
CA ALA A 514 -28.70 34.19 -13.66
C ALA A 514 -28.17 33.47 -12.42
N VAL A 515 -28.01 34.22 -11.34
CA VAL A 515 -27.72 33.67 -10.01
C VAL A 515 -28.66 34.32 -9.00
N GLU A 516 -29.36 33.50 -8.22
CA GLU A 516 -30.20 33.96 -7.11
C GLU A 516 -29.39 33.92 -5.82
N VAL A 517 -29.43 35.01 -5.07
CA VAL A 517 -28.81 35.10 -3.76
C VAL A 517 -29.91 35.36 -2.74
N THR A 518 -29.97 34.52 -1.72
CA THR A 518 -30.83 34.74 -0.58
C THR A 518 -30.01 34.84 0.70
N ARG A 519 -30.52 35.61 1.65
CA ARG A 519 -29.91 35.83 2.96
C ARG A 519 -30.90 35.49 4.04
N THR A 520 -30.43 34.80 5.07
CA THR A 520 -31.19 34.50 6.27
C THR A 520 -30.36 34.88 7.50
N ARG A 521 -31.02 35.41 8.54
CA ARG A 521 -30.38 35.63 9.83
C ARG A 521 -30.23 34.29 10.57
N THR A 522 -29.10 34.08 11.23
CA THR A 522 -28.84 32.83 11.97
C THR A 522 -29.02 32.97 13.48
N ASP A 523 -29.20 34.20 13.97
CA ASP A 523 -29.34 34.56 15.39
C ASP A 523 -30.80 34.59 15.88
N GLY A 524 -31.80 34.39 15.02
CA GLY A 524 -33.23 34.41 15.37
C GLY A 524 -34.18 34.25 14.18
N ASP A 525 -35.47 34.53 14.40
CA ASP A 525 -36.63 34.30 13.48
C ASP A 525 -36.66 35.27 12.27
N GLY A 526 -35.57 35.31 11.52
CA GLY A 526 -35.46 36.06 10.27
C GLY A 526 -35.80 35.17 9.08
N GLY A 527 -36.83 35.55 8.33
CA GLY A 527 -37.17 34.88 7.07
C GLY A 527 -36.08 35.04 5.99
N GLU A 528 -36.15 34.20 4.96
CA GLU A 528 -35.28 34.28 3.78
C GLU A 528 -35.59 35.57 2.98
N VAL A 529 -34.57 36.40 2.76
CA VAL A 529 -34.67 37.66 2.00
C VAL A 529 -33.83 37.55 0.72
N VAL A 530 -34.40 37.93 -0.42
CA VAL A 530 -33.67 37.97 -1.69
C VAL A 530 -32.72 39.16 -1.71
N VAL A 531 -31.46 38.90 -2.05
CA VAL A 531 -30.41 39.90 -2.19
C VAL A 531 -30.18 40.13 -3.68
N ALA A 532 -30.11 41.40 -4.09
CA ALA A 532 -29.84 41.75 -5.47
C ALA A 532 -28.40 41.38 -5.85
N ALA A 533 -28.23 40.26 -6.54
CA ALA A 533 -27.09 40.06 -7.42
C ALA A 533 -27.34 40.86 -8.71
N GLY A 534 -26.28 41.40 -9.33
CA GLY A 534 -26.43 42.14 -10.60
C GLY A 534 -27.20 41.35 -11.67
N SER A 535 -27.83 42.03 -12.62
CA SER A 535 -28.57 41.34 -13.69
C SER A 535 -27.62 40.53 -14.60
N GLY A 536 -27.98 39.28 -14.91
CA GLY A 536 -27.19 38.37 -15.75
C GLY A 536 -26.36 37.36 -14.95
N PRO A 537 -25.28 36.77 -15.52
CA PRO A 537 -24.36 35.88 -14.82
C PRO A 537 -23.45 36.68 -13.89
N ALA A 538 -24.05 37.43 -12.96
CA ALA A 538 -23.32 38.16 -11.94
C ALA A 538 -22.46 37.16 -11.16
N THR A 539 -21.19 37.51 -11.02
CA THR A 539 -20.18 36.75 -10.26
C THR A 539 -19.99 37.29 -8.85
N ALA A 540 -20.79 38.29 -8.46
CA ALA A 540 -20.74 38.92 -7.16
C ALA A 540 -22.07 39.58 -6.76
N PHE A 541 -22.27 39.76 -5.45
CA PHE A 541 -23.31 40.61 -4.87
C PHE A 541 -22.69 41.56 -3.84
N ALA A 542 -23.39 42.66 -3.56
CA ALA A 542 -23.14 43.53 -2.43
C ALA A 542 -24.46 43.78 -1.69
N ASP A 543 -24.44 43.60 -0.39
CA ASP A 543 -25.60 43.65 0.46
C ASP A 543 -25.40 44.69 1.58
N PRO A 544 -25.92 45.91 1.40
CA PRO A 544 -25.80 46.98 2.39
C PRO A 544 -26.88 46.91 3.48
N ALA A 545 -27.86 46.00 3.37
CA ALA A 545 -28.99 45.91 4.29
C ALA A 545 -28.68 45.03 5.50
N VAL A 546 -27.41 44.97 5.91
CA VAL A 546 -26.91 44.14 6.99
C VAL A 546 -26.72 44.95 8.27
N GLU A 547 -26.97 44.32 9.41
CA GLU A 547 -26.83 44.94 10.72
C GLU A 547 -25.52 44.49 11.39
N LEU A 548 -24.92 45.38 12.18
CA LEU A 548 -23.75 45.07 12.99
C LEU A 548 -24.08 44.03 14.06
N ASP A 549 -23.10 43.18 14.35
CA ASP A 549 -23.12 42.08 15.31
C ASP A 549 -24.16 40.98 15.01
N VAL A 550 -24.61 40.90 13.75
CA VAL A 550 -25.55 39.88 13.26
C VAL A 550 -24.83 38.89 12.35
N ASN A 551 -25.11 37.60 12.56
CA ASN A 551 -24.59 36.53 11.71
C ASN A 551 -25.60 36.14 10.63
N TYR A 552 -25.20 36.28 9.37
CA TYR A 552 -26.02 35.98 8.20
C TYR A 552 -25.53 34.71 7.50
N ALA A 553 -26.49 33.92 7.00
CA ALA A 553 -26.25 32.85 6.05
C ALA A 553 -26.70 33.32 4.66
N TYR A 554 -25.80 33.26 3.69
CA TYR A 554 -26.09 33.53 2.29
C TYR A 554 -26.15 32.20 1.54
N VAL A 555 -27.18 32.04 0.71
CA VAL A 555 -27.35 30.91 -0.17
C VAL A 555 -27.39 31.39 -1.60
N VAL A 556 -26.50 30.83 -2.42
CA VAL A 556 -26.32 31.17 -3.84
C VAL A 556 -26.82 29.99 -4.68
N ARG A 557 -27.75 30.27 -5.59
CA ARG A 557 -28.35 29.28 -6.49
C ARG A 557 -28.16 29.71 -7.95
N PRO A 558 -27.40 28.97 -8.76
CA PRO A 558 -27.32 29.27 -10.18
C PRO A 558 -28.63 28.91 -10.86
N VAL A 559 -29.04 29.74 -11.82
CA VAL A 559 -30.24 29.56 -12.61
C VAL A 559 -29.83 29.32 -14.06
N TYR A 560 -30.45 28.32 -14.65
CA TYR A 560 -30.26 27.91 -16.03
C TYR A 560 -31.56 28.02 -16.81
N SER A 561 -31.46 28.13 -18.12
CA SER A 561 -32.59 28.10 -19.04
C SER A 561 -32.63 26.76 -19.76
N GLY A 562 -33.72 26.03 -19.60
CA GLY A 562 -33.95 24.76 -20.29
C GLY A 562 -34.31 24.91 -21.77
N PRO A 563 -34.50 23.81 -22.51
CA PRO A 563 -34.71 23.84 -23.97
C PRO A 563 -35.95 24.63 -24.42
N GLY A 564 -36.98 24.71 -23.59
CA GLY A 564 -38.21 25.46 -23.84
C GLY A 564 -38.21 26.87 -23.24
N GLY A 565 -37.07 27.33 -22.70
CA GLY A 565 -36.95 28.60 -21.98
C GLY A 565 -37.44 28.53 -20.53
N GLU A 566 -37.77 27.34 -20.03
CA GLU A 566 -38.13 27.13 -18.63
C GLU A 566 -36.94 27.42 -17.70
N ARG A 567 -37.25 27.90 -16.51
CA ARG A 567 -36.25 28.24 -15.49
C ARG A 567 -35.89 27.00 -14.68
N CYS A 568 -34.62 26.62 -14.68
CA CYS A 568 -34.08 25.50 -13.89
C CYS A 568 -33.12 26.02 -12.82
N THR A 569 -33.41 25.77 -11.54
CA THR A 569 -32.55 26.18 -10.43
C THR A 569 -31.58 25.04 -10.07
N GLY A 570 -30.28 25.33 -10.12
CA GLY A 570 -29.23 24.38 -9.75
C GLY A 570 -29.03 24.26 -8.23
N PRO A 571 -28.08 23.39 -7.81
CA PRO A 571 -27.78 23.17 -6.40
C PRO A 571 -27.33 24.45 -5.69
N ALA A 572 -27.75 24.57 -4.43
CA ALA A 572 -27.42 25.70 -3.57
C ALA A 572 -26.02 25.59 -2.97
N VAL A 573 -25.28 26.70 -2.94
CA VAL A 573 -24.02 26.84 -2.20
C VAL A 573 -24.22 27.87 -1.10
N ALA A 574 -23.86 27.52 0.13
CA ALA A 574 -24.10 28.36 1.30
C ALA A 574 -22.79 28.82 1.96
N GLY A 575 -22.83 30.00 2.55
CA GLY A 575 -21.74 30.57 3.34
C GLY A 575 -22.28 31.45 4.46
N THR A 576 -21.54 31.57 5.56
CA THR A 576 -21.94 32.38 6.72
C THR A 576 -20.93 33.48 6.99
N VAL A 577 -21.43 34.63 7.44
CA VAL A 577 -20.59 35.78 7.81
C VAL A 577 -21.22 36.56 8.96
N LEU A 578 -20.39 36.88 9.96
CA LEU A 578 -20.74 37.77 11.06
C LEU A 578 -20.31 39.19 10.70
N VAL A 579 -21.26 40.12 10.72
CA VAL A 579 -21.02 41.53 10.35
C VAL A 579 -20.53 42.27 11.59
N GLU A 580 -19.22 42.23 11.84
CA GLU A 580 -18.62 42.93 12.98
C GLU A 580 -18.23 44.37 12.59
N ARG A 581 -18.17 45.26 13.58
CA ARG A 581 -17.57 46.59 13.36
C ARG A 581 -16.06 46.44 13.10
N PRO A 582 -15.50 47.11 12.08
CA PRO A 582 -14.08 47.01 11.79
C PRO A 582 -13.23 47.50 12.97
N PRO A 583 -12.03 46.91 13.21
CA PRO A 583 -11.13 47.36 14.26
C PRO A 583 -10.67 48.80 14.01
N GLU A 584 -10.64 49.61 15.08
CA GLU A 584 -10.16 51.01 15.05
C GLU A 584 -8.90 51.18 15.90
N ALA A 585 -8.01 52.09 15.49
CA ALA A 585 -6.78 52.37 16.23
C ALA A 585 -7.07 53.00 17.60
N VAL A 586 -6.50 52.43 18.66
CA VAL A 586 -6.42 53.12 19.96
C VAL A 586 -5.39 54.23 19.86
N THR A 587 -5.78 55.47 20.15
CA THR A 587 -4.91 56.65 20.03
C THR A 587 -4.45 57.21 21.37
N ASP A 588 -5.02 56.74 22.47
CA ASP A 588 -4.89 57.35 23.80
C ASP A 588 -4.39 56.37 24.88
N LEU A 589 -3.59 55.36 24.49
CA LEU A 589 -2.93 54.47 25.45
C LEU A 589 -2.02 55.29 26.38
N ARG A 590 -2.17 55.08 27.69
CA ARG A 590 -1.38 55.70 28.77
C ARG A 590 -0.83 54.65 29.72
N ALA A 591 0.31 54.92 30.34
CA ALA A 591 0.92 54.06 31.35
C ALA A 591 1.22 54.84 32.63
N GLU A 592 0.93 54.24 33.78
CA GLU A 592 1.24 54.75 35.12
C GLU A 592 1.84 53.64 35.98
N VAL A 593 2.88 53.95 36.77
CA VAL A 593 3.45 52.98 37.72
C VAL A 593 2.62 53.03 39.00
N VAL A 594 2.08 51.89 39.41
CA VAL A 594 1.28 51.75 40.63
C VAL A 594 1.98 50.80 41.59
N ASP A 595 2.17 51.24 42.83
CA ASP A 595 2.76 50.43 43.90
C ASP A 595 1.72 49.47 44.51
N GLY A 596 2.12 48.23 44.75
CA GLY A 596 1.29 47.19 45.37
C GLY A 596 2.06 46.32 46.36
N PRO A 597 1.36 45.51 47.17
CA PRO A 597 2.00 44.61 48.15
C PRO A 597 2.94 43.58 47.52
N ASP A 598 2.71 43.23 46.24
CA ASP A 598 3.51 42.28 45.46
C ASP A 598 4.54 42.96 44.53
N GLY A 599 4.83 44.25 44.74
CA GLY A 599 5.73 45.07 43.91
C GLY A 599 5.00 46.02 42.94
N SER A 600 5.72 46.93 42.28
CA SER A 600 5.11 47.89 41.36
C SER A 600 4.73 47.27 40.01
N ARG A 601 3.54 47.62 39.52
CA ARG A 601 3.01 47.22 38.21
C ARG A 601 2.75 48.45 37.34
N LEU A 602 2.72 48.26 36.02
CA LEU A 602 2.26 49.28 35.09
C LEU A 602 0.76 49.14 34.94
N ARG A 603 0.02 50.17 35.35
CA ARG A 603 -1.38 50.34 34.99
C ARG A 603 -1.44 51.01 33.63
N LEU A 604 -1.90 50.25 32.64
CA LEU A 604 -2.15 50.75 31.29
C LEU A 604 -3.62 51.10 31.16
N THR A 605 -3.93 52.27 30.59
CA THR A 605 -5.32 52.72 30.40
C THR A 605 -5.55 53.30 29.00
N TRP A 606 -6.67 52.95 28.37
CA TRP A 606 -7.07 53.44 27.05
C TRP A 606 -8.60 53.52 26.93
N THR A 607 -9.09 54.19 25.88
CA THR A 607 -10.51 54.15 25.51
C THR A 607 -10.76 52.92 24.65
N THR A 608 -11.69 52.05 25.04
CA THR A 608 -12.04 50.87 24.23
C THR A 608 -12.64 51.33 22.90
N PRO A 609 -12.05 50.94 21.76
CA PRO A 609 -12.59 51.31 20.46
C PRO A 609 -13.96 50.64 20.26
N PRO A 610 -14.86 51.24 19.48
CA PRO A 610 -16.18 50.68 19.24
C PRO A 610 -16.11 49.35 18.45
N GLY A 611 -14.99 49.08 17.77
CA GLY A 611 -14.74 47.85 17.01
C GLY A 611 -13.35 47.28 17.29
N GLY A 612 -13.28 45.95 17.38
CA GLY A 612 -12.07 45.18 17.64
C GLY A 612 -11.69 45.04 19.11
N ARG A 613 -11.05 43.93 19.47
CA ARG A 613 -10.52 43.66 20.81
C ARG A 613 -9.10 44.21 20.90
N VAL A 614 -8.86 45.11 21.85
CA VAL A 614 -7.53 45.67 22.10
C VAL A 614 -6.63 44.61 22.72
N GLU A 615 -5.37 44.57 22.30
CA GLU A 615 -4.29 43.76 22.83
C GLU A 615 -3.07 44.67 22.98
N ILE A 616 -2.39 44.65 24.12
CA ILE A 616 -1.17 45.44 24.31
C ILE A 616 0.05 44.57 24.00
N ARG A 617 0.84 45.00 23.03
CA ARG A 617 2.10 44.38 22.62
C ARG A 617 3.28 45.06 23.30
N ARG A 618 4.22 44.26 23.79
CA ARG A 618 5.49 44.67 24.39
C ARG A 618 6.64 44.31 23.48
N SER A 619 7.56 45.23 23.27
CA SER A 619 8.74 45.05 22.42
C SER A 619 9.93 45.89 22.88
N ALA A 620 11.12 45.61 22.35
CA ALA A 620 12.35 46.34 22.64
C ALA A 620 12.54 47.62 21.81
N GLY A 621 11.75 47.79 20.75
CA GLY A 621 11.80 48.94 19.83
C GLY A 621 10.44 49.18 19.17
N PRO A 622 10.24 50.31 18.49
CA PRO A 622 8.94 50.69 17.96
C PRO A 622 8.38 49.66 16.96
N ALA A 623 7.05 49.63 16.83
CA ALA A 623 6.39 48.85 15.81
C ALA A 623 6.90 49.27 14.41
N PRO A 624 7.12 48.32 13.48
CA PRO A 624 7.54 48.66 12.12
C PRO A 624 6.44 49.38 11.32
N TRP A 625 5.21 49.40 11.86
CA TRP A 625 4.02 50.01 11.25
C TRP A 625 3.62 51.28 12.02
N PRO A 626 3.30 52.40 11.34
CA PRO A 626 2.66 53.55 11.96
C PRO A 626 1.29 53.25 12.59
N ALA A 627 0.92 54.07 13.58
CA ALA A 627 -0.43 54.07 14.15
C ALA A 627 -1.50 54.38 13.07
N GLY A 628 -2.60 53.65 13.09
CA GLY A 628 -3.67 53.68 12.09
C GLY A 628 -3.51 52.64 10.97
N GLU A 629 -2.33 52.02 10.81
CA GLU A 629 -2.11 51.04 9.75
C GLU A 629 -2.87 49.72 10.00
N ARG A 630 -3.47 49.19 8.93
CA ARG A 630 -4.14 47.87 8.91
C ARG A 630 -3.13 46.79 8.54
N VAL A 631 -2.98 45.81 9.41
CA VAL A 631 -2.02 44.71 9.28
C VAL A 631 -2.70 43.36 9.46
N THR A 632 -2.06 42.30 8.95
CA THR A 632 -2.59 40.94 9.10
C THR A 632 -2.40 40.45 10.53
N ALA A 633 -3.31 39.58 11.00
CA ALA A 633 -3.20 38.96 12.31
C ALA A 633 -1.87 38.18 12.47
N ALA A 634 -1.37 37.58 11.39
CA ALA A 634 -0.10 36.85 11.38
C ALA A 634 1.12 37.78 11.58
N ALA A 635 1.13 38.95 10.91
CA ALA A 635 2.21 39.93 11.07
C ALA A 635 2.31 40.44 12.50
N VAL A 636 1.16 40.76 13.12
CA VAL A 636 1.11 41.15 14.54
C VAL A 636 1.57 40.02 15.44
N ASN A 637 1.16 38.77 15.18
CA ASN A 637 1.53 37.63 16.01
C ASN A 637 3.05 37.37 16.06
N GLY A 638 3.75 37.63 14.95
CA GLY A 638 5.21 37.51 14.88
C GLY A 638 5.98 38.69 15.49
N TRP A 639 5.31 39.75 15.94
CA TRP A 639 5.94 40.97 16.46
C TRP A 639 5.61 41.21 17.93
N GLY A 640 6.66 41.35 18.75
CA GLY A 640 6.55 41.57 20.19
C GLY A 640 5.87 40.42 20.95
N GLU A 641 5.76 40.58 22.26
CA GLU A 641 5.03 39.68 23.15
C GLU A 641 3.74 40.34 23.68
N VAL A 642 2.77 39.56 24.13
CA VAL A 642 1.55 40.11 24.73
C VAL A 642 1.86 40.54 26.16
N ALA A 643 1.68 41.82 26.48
CA ALA A 643 2.10 42.41 27.75
C ALA A 643 1.29 41.94 28.97
N GLY A 644 0.07 41.42 28.76
CA GLY A 644 -0.79 40.91 29.83
C GLY A 644 -2.08 40.26 29.32
N GLY A 645 -2.72 39.47 30.18
CA GLY A 645 -3.97 38.78 29.90
C GLY A 645 -5.17 39.45 30.58
N GLY A 646 -6.22 39.71 29.79
CA GLY A 646 -7.49 40.25 30.29
C GLY A 646 -7.47 41.76 30.51
N HIS A 647 -8.63 42.40 30.37
CA HIS A 647 -8.81 43.82 30.62
C HIS A 647 -9.95 44.00 31.61
N LEU A 648 -9.81 44.97 32.51
CA LEU A 648 -10.84 45.34 33.47
C LEU A 648 -11.46 46.69 33.09
N PRO A 649 -12.74 46.92 33.41
CA PRO A 649 -13.29 48.26 33.38
C PRO A 649 -12.55 49.14 34.40
N GLY A 650 -11.91 50.21 33.93
CA GLY A 650 -11.25 51.20 34.76
C GLY A 650 -12.18 52.35 35.16
N ALA A 651 -11.67 53.27 36.00
CA ALA A 651 -12.41 54.45 36.40
C ALA A 651 -12.73 55.36 35.19
N GLY A 652 -13.92 55.97 35.18
CA GLY A 652 -14.33 56.95 34.16
C GLY A 652 -14.65 56.36 32.78
N GLY A 653 -15.00 55.08 32.68
CA GLY A 653 -15.40 54.45 31.42
C GLY A 653 -14.24 54.04 30.50
N ARG A 654 -13.00 54.13 30.98
CA ARG A 654 -11.80 53.62 30.28
C ARG A 654 -11.59 52.14 30.58
N THR A 655 -10.76 51.49 29.79
CA THR A 655 -10.32 50.11 30.01
C THR A 655 -8.92 50.09 30.56
N GLU A 656 -8.64 49.17 31.49
CA GLU A 656 -7.35 49.06 32.15
C GLU A 656 -6.79 47.62 32.13
N VAL A 657 -5.45 47.52 32.14
CA VAL A 657 -4.73 46.29 32.43
C VAL A 657 -3.52 46.57 33.31
N LEU A 658 -3.26 45.67 34.27
CA LEU A 658 -2.05 45.69 35.08
C LEU A 658 -1.03 44.72 34.49
N VAL A 659 0.10 45.25 34.02
CA VAL A 659 1.20 44.44 33.46
C VAL A 659 2.45 44.55 34.33
N PRO A 660 3.33 43.53 34.32
CA PRO A 660 4.63 43.64 34.96
C PRO A 660 5.42 44.82 34.38
N THR A 661 6.00 45.65 35.25
CA THR A 661 6.83 46.81 34.90
C THR A 661 8.00 46.44 33.99
N GLY A 662 8.67 45.33 34.28
CA GLY A 662 9.88 44.95 33.57
C GLY A 662 11.07 45.86 33.88
N GLN A 663 12.16 45.72 33.11
CA GLN A 663 13.39 46.51 33.24
C GLN A 663 13.87 46.95 31.85
N GLY A 664 14.60 48.07 31.79
CA GLY A 664 15.18 48.60 30.54
C GLY A 664 14.21 49.44 29.71
N ASN A 665 14.57 49.65 28.44
CA ASN A 665 13.73 50.36 27.48
C ASN A 665 12.67 49.40 26.93
N VAL A 666 11.40 49.77 27.11
CA VAL A 666 10.26 48.97 26.68
C VAL A 666 9.32 49.84 25.87
N VAL A 667 8.88 49.33 24.73
CA VAL A 667 7.82 49.95 23.94
C VAL A 667 6.54 49.14 24.11
N LEU A 668 5.47 49.81 24.53
CA LEU A 668 4.13 49.25 24.66
C LEU A 668 3.22 49.82 23.57
N THR A 669 2.66 48.97 22.73
CA THR A 669 1.81 49.39 21.59
C THR A 669 0.43 48.78 21.72
N ALA A 670 -0.61 49.59 21.61
CA ALA A 670 -1.98 49.09 21.52
C ALA A 670 -2.24 48.52 20.12
N VAL A 671 -2.90 47.37 20.03
CA VAL A 671 -3.32 46.76 18.76
C VAL A 671 -4.78 46.32 18.86
N SER A 672 -5.64 46.87 18.01
CA SER A 672 -7.06 46.50 17.96
C SER A 672 -7.28 45.38 16.95
N ARG A 673 -7.80 44.23 17.39
CA ARG A 673 -7.95 43.02 16.58
C ARG A 673 -9.41 42.75 16.23
N GLY A 674 -9.70 42.54 14.95
CA GLY A 674 -10.96 41.98 14.47
C GLY A 674 -10.73 40.69 13.68
N ARG A 675 -11.80 40.08 13.15
CA ARG A 675 -11.68 38.89 12.27
C ARG A 675 -10.97 39.19 10.95
N SER A 676 -11.13 40.41 10.42
CA SER A 676 -10.56 40.85 9.14
C SER A 676 -9.11 41.34 9.21
N GLY A 677 -8.53 41.43 10.41
CA GLY A 677 -7.16 41.92 10.60
C GLY A 677 -6.98 42.66 11.91
N ALA A 678 -5.90 43.42 12.02
CA ALA A 678 -5.58 44.24 13.18
C ALA A 678 -5.21 45.65 12.76
N VAL A 679 -5.46 46.63 13.64
CA VAL A 679 -5.08 48.03 13.46
C VAL A 679 -4.13 48.44 14.55
N ILE A 680 -3.00 49.04 14.15
CA ILE A 680 -1.96 49.50 15.07
C ILE A 680 -2.42 50.81 15.73
N GLY A 681 -2.34 50.85 17.06
CA GLY A 681 -2.60 52.04 17.87
C GLY A 681 -1.33 52.80 18.22
N ASN A 682 -1.44 53.76 19.15
CA ASN A 682 -0.30 54.52 19.62
C ASN A 682 0.65 53.64 20.47
N SER A 683 1.94 54.03 20.47
CA SER A 683 2.99 53.38 21.25
C SER A 683 3.47 54.28 22.38
N LEU A 684 3.88 53.67 23.49
CA LEU A 684 4.49 54.32 24.65
C LEU A 684 5.89 53.77 24.85
N GLU A 685 6.89 54.65 24.88
CA GLU A 685 8.26 54.30 25.22
C GLU A 685 8.49 54.57 26.72
N LEU A 686 8.92 53.54 27.44
CA LEU A 686 9.19 53.59 28.87
C LEU A 686 10.64 53.17 29.13
N ALA A 687 11.35 53.96 29.95
CA ALA A 687 12.67 53.62 30.47
C ALA A 687 12.58 53.40 31.98
N LEU A 688 12.87 52.17 32.46
CA LEU A 688 12.86 51.83 33.88
C LEU A 688 14.24 51.35 34.33
N ALA A 689 14.77 51.94 35.41
CA ALA A 689 16.06 51.53 35.99
C ALA A 689 15.99 50.12 36.61
N ALA A 690 17.13 49.42 36.62
CA ALA A 690 17.25 48.05 37.12
C ALA A 690 17.08 47.99 38.65
N THR A 691 16.25 47.08 39.16
CA THR A 691 15.98 46.92 40.61
C THR A 691 17.16 46.29 41.34
N VAL A 692 17.40 46.67 42.60
CA VAL A 692 18.36 45.98 43.48
C VAL A 692 17.99 44.51 43.68
N THR A 693 18.97 43.64 43.91
CA THR A 693 18.73 42.20 44.14
C THR A 693 19.29 41.76 45.48
N GLY A 694 18.83 40.61 46.00
CA GLY A 694 19.35 40.07 47.26
C GLY A 694 19.10 40.94 48.49
N LEU A 695 18.02 41.74 48.50
CA LEU A 695 17.65 42.59 49.63
C LEU A 695 17.45 41.74 50.89
N ARG A 696 18.21 42.05 51.94
CA ARG A 696 18.17 41.41 53.25
C ARG A 696 18.10 42.48 54.31
N ALA A 697 17.26 42.28 55.31
CA ALA A 697 17.20 43.15 56.47
C ALA A 697 17.29 42.31 57.75
N ARG A 698 18.17 42.71 58.67
CA ARG A 698 18.44 42.01 59.93
C ARG A 698 18.30 42.97 61.10
N ARG A 699 17.48 42.59 62.08
CA ARG A 699 17.33 43.39 63.30
C ARG A 699 18.58 43.31 64.18
N ARG A 700 19.04 44.48 64.62
CA ARG A 700 20.13 44.71 65.58
C ARG A 700 19.58 45.62 66.67
N TRP A 701 18.91 45.01 67.65
CA TRP A 701 18.14 45.71 68.67
C TRP A 701 17.10 46.70 68.09
N ASP A 702 17.27 48.01 68.33
CA ASP A 702 16.35 49.06 67.88
C ASP A 702 16.69 49.59 66.48
N SER A 703 17.74 49.04 65.87
CA SER A 703 18.15 49.34 64.50
C SER A 703 17.97 48.13 63.60
N VAL A 704 17.82 48.38 62.30
CA VAL A 704 17.79 47.35 61.26
C VAL A 704 18.95 47.59 60.30
N GLN A 705 19.79 46.57 60.12
CA GLN A 705 20.84 46.55 59.11
C GLN A 705 20.25 46.01 57.81
N VAL A 706 20.40 46.75 56.72
CA VAL A 706 19.83 46.46 55.40
C VAL A 706 20.96 46.32 54.39
N ASP A 707 20.96 45.20 53.68
CA ASP A 707 21.97 44.83 52.69
C ASP A 707 21.31 44.45 51.36
N TRP A 708 21.93 44.78 50.22
CA TRP A 708 21.51 44.37 48.89
C TRP A 708 22.70 44.32 47.92
N LEU A 709 22.46 43.73 46.74
CA LEU A 709 23.38 43.72 45.61
C LEU A 709 22.98 44.81 44.61
N TRP A 710 23.98 45.62 44.23
CA TRP A 710 23.84 46.72 43.29
C TRP A 710 23.78 46.21 41.85
N PRO A 711 22.79 46.61 41.04
CA PRO A 711 22.79 46.34 39.61
C PRO A 711 23.94 47.06 38.89
N ASP A 712 24.35 46.53 37.75
CA ASP A 712 25.44 47.12 36.96
C ASP A 712 25.08 48.53 36.47
N GLY A 713 26.03 49.45 36.55
CA GLY A 713 25.85 50.86 36.16
C GLY A 713 25.05 51.73 37.16
N ILE A 714 24.52 51.16 38.25
CA ILE A 714 23.80 51.89 39.28
C ILE A 714 24.73 52.26 40.44
N HIS A 715 24.72 53.53 40.83
CA HIS A 715 25.56 54.06 41.91
C HIS A 715 24.78 54.75 43.03
N GLU A 716 23.47 54.94 42.88
CA GLU A 716 22.58 55.54 43.89
C GLU A 716 21.36 54.67 44.16
N ALA A 717 20.93 54.62 45.42
CA ALA A 717 19.71 53.95 45.83
C ALA A 717 18.97 54.79 46.88
N ARG A 718 17.65 54.77 46.80
CA ARG A 718 16.75 55.41 47.75
C ARG A 718 16.12 54.33 48.62
N VAL A 719 16.37 54.43 49.93
CA VAL A 719 15.84 53.51 50.95
C VAL A 719 14.74 54.23 51.72
N THR A 720 13.54 53.68 51.72
CA THR A 720 12.43 54.17 52.56
C THR A 720 12.06 53.10 53.58
N TRP A 721 11.63 53.52 54.76
CA TRP A 721 11.16 52.59 55.79
C TRP A 721 9.97 53.15 56.56
N SER A 722 9.11 52.25 57.01
CA SER A 722 7.95 52.56 57.85
C SER A 722 7.78 51.56 58.98
N ALA A 723 7.80 52.06 60.21
CA ALA A 723 7.42 51.41 61.46
C ALA A 723 6.18 52.12 62.05
N PRO A 724 5.47 51.54 63.04
CA PRO A 724 4.26 52.14 63.63
C PRO A 724 4.42 53.62 64.04
N ASP A 725 5.55 53.96 64.65
CA ASP A 725 5.79 55.29 65.22
C ASP A 725 6.84 56.11 64.45
N ARG A 726 7.45 55.53 63.39
CA ARG A 726 8.56 56.16 62.66
C ARG A 726 8.51 55.84 61.17
N ARG A 727 8.69 56.86 60.33
CA ARG A 727 8.94 56.70 58.90
C ARG A 727 10.18 57.49 58.53
N GLY A 728 10.90 57.03 57.52
CA GLY A 728 12.07 57.74 57.04
C GLY A 728 12.43 57.36 55.61
N GLU A 729 13.25 58.22 55.04
CA GLU A 729 13.82 58.06 53.71
C GLU A 729 15.29 58.45 53.76
N ARG A 730 16.12 57.73 53.01
CA ARG A 730 17.53 58.01 52.89
C ARG A 730 18.05 57.63 51.53
N GLU A 731 18.76 58.55 50.89
CA GLU A 731 19.55 58.26 49.70
C GLU A 731 20.93 57.77 50.10
N ILE A 732 21.39 56.74 49.40
CA ILE A 732 22.62 56.02 49.70
C ILE A 732 23.40 55.87 48.39
N SER A 733 24.65 56.31 48.40
CA SER A 733 25.58 56.01 47.31
C SER A 733 26.19 54.62 47.48
N ARG A 734 26.54 53.97 46.36
CA ARG A 734 27.22 52.66 46.38
C ARG A 734 28.52 52.69 47.17
N ARG A 735 29.25 53.82 47.14
CA ARG A 735 30.48 54.01 47.92
C ARG A 735 30.20 53.95 49.42
N THR A 736 29.28 54.78 49.90
CA THR A 736 28.87 54.80 51.32
C THR A 736 28.35 53.45 51.78
N PHE A 737 27.55 52.78 50.95
CA PHE A 737 27.02 51.46 51.25
C PHE A 737 28.11 50.40 51.46
N VAL A 738 29.16 50.39 50.62
CA VAL A 738 30.27 49.46 50.73
C VAL A 738 31.16 49.79 51.93
N ASP A 739 31.46 51.08 52.14
CA ASP A 739 32.30 51.55 53.25
C ASP A 739 31.67 51.20 54.62
N ASP A 740 30.34 51.32 54.75
CA ASP A 740 29.61 51.06 56.00
C ASP A 740 29.17 49.58 56.16
N GLY A 741 29.40 48.74 55.15
CA GLY A 741 28.98 47.33 55.15
C GLY A 741 27.45 47.17 55.23
N GLY A 742 26.71 48.00 54.49
CA GLY A 742 25.25 48.04 54.47
C GLY A 742 24.67 49.35 55.00
N VAL A 743 23.34 49.43 55.11
CA VAL A 743 22.64 50.61 55.66
C VAL A 743 22.07 50.28 57.03
N ARG A 744 22.42 51.07 58.04
CA ARG A 744 21.77 51.00 59.36
C ARG A 744 20.63 52.02 59.45
N LEU A 745 19.44 51.53 59.79
CA LEU A 745 18.23 52.32 59.96
C LEU A 745 17.78 52.29 61.43
N ASP A 746 17.54 53.46 62.03
CA ASP A 746 17.05 53.57 63.41
C ASP A 746 15.52 53.50 63.46
N THR A 747 15.01 52.27 63.40
CA THR A 747 13.58 51.98 63.19
C THR A 747 12.77 51.89 64.49
N GLY A 748 13.44 51.78 65.64
CA GLY A 748 12.80 51.48 66.91
C GLY A 748 12.46 49.98 67.05
N PRO A 749 11.79 49.59 68.15
CA PRO A 749 11.65 48.19 68.54
C PRO A 749 10.53 47.42 67.80
N GLY A 750 9.56 48.12 67.22
CA GLY A 750 8.40 47.54 66.52
C GLY A 750 8.72 46.97 65.13
N GLU A 751 7.74 46.34 64.49
CA GLU A 751 7.84 45.82 63.12
C GLU A 751 8.15 46.96 62.12
N VAL A 752 8.97 46.68 61.11
CA VAL A 752 9.31 47.65 60.06
C VAL A 752 9.25 47.04 58.68
N ALA A 753 8.68 47.79 57.72
CA ALA A 753 8.82 47.53 56.29
C ALA A 753 9.89 48.45 55.71
N VAL A 754 10.84 47.88 54.97
CA VAL A 754 11.94 48.60 54.31
C VAL A 754 11.84 48.37 52.80
N SER A 755 11.88 49.45 52.02
CA SER A 755 11.82 49.44 50.56
C SER A 755 13.06 50.11 49.96
N VAL A 756 13.65 49.51 48.92
CA VAL A 756 14.86 50.03 48.25
C VAL A 756 14.60 50.19 46.76
N ARG A 757 14.92 51.36 46.21
CA ARG A 757 14.87 51.67 44.77
C ARG A 757 16.27 52.03 44.27
N SER A 758 16.65 51.60 43.08
CA SER A 758 17.81 52.18 42.38
C SER A 758 17.45 53.55 41.84
N VAL A 759 18.40 54.46 41.80
CA VAL A 759 18.23 55.80 41.21
C VAL A 759 19.35 56.03 40.20
N ILE A 760 18.99 56.49 39.00
CA ILE A 760 19.91 57.03 37.98
C ILE A 760 19.54 58.49 37.79
N ARG A 761 20.52 59.38 37.90
CA ARG A 761 20.36 60.81 37.62
C ARG A 761 21.21 61.20 36.43
N GLU A 762 20.56 61.64 35.36
CA GLU A 762 21.22 62.19 34.17
C GLU A 762 20.71 63.60 33.93
N ARG A 763 21.60 64.61 34.03
CA ARG A 763 21.49 66.07 33.77
C ARG A 763 20.16 66.80 34.04
N HIS A 764 19.00 66.28 33.65
CA HIS A 764 17.65 66.81 33.91
C HIS A 764 16.56 65.76 34.24
N THR A 765 16.89 64.46 34.37
CA THR A 765 15.91 63.39 34.57
C THR A 765 16.37 62.41 35.65
N GLU A 766 15.47 62.08 36.59
CA GLU A 766 15.67 61.03 37.58
C GLU A 766 14.89 59.78 37.13
N LEU A 767 15.61 58.68 36.90
CA LEU A 767 15.03 57.37 36.62
C LEU A 767 15.16 56.50 37.87
N ALA A 768 14.04 56.09 38.44
CA ALA A 768 14.01 55.20 39.59
C ALA A 768 13.52 53.80 39.18
N SER A 769 14.02 52.76 39.84
CA SER A 769 13.42 51.43 39.70
C SER A 769 12.13 51.33 40.51
N THR A 770 11.44 50.21 40.31
CA THR A 770 10.43 49.74 41.26
C THR A 770 11.09 49.41 42.62
N PRO A 771 10.37 49.54 43.75
CA PRO A 771 10.90 49.26 45.07
C PRO A 771 10.94 47.76 45.34
N VAL A 772 12.05 47.28 45.90
CA VAL A 772 12.15 45.94 46.48
C VAL A 772 11.92 46.08 47.98
N THR A 773 10.96 45.34 48.54
CA THR A 773 10.51 45.51 49.93
C THR A 773 10.76 44.27 50.77
N VAL A 774 11.18 44.46 52.03
CA VAL A 774 11.33 43.41 53.04
C VAL A 774 10.71 43.84 54.36
N ARG A 775 10.06 42.90 55.07
CA ARG A 775 9.51 43.13 56.42
C ARG A 775 10.41 42.52 57.48
N VAL A 776 10.60 43.23 58.58
CA VAL A 776 11.40 42.80 59.73
C VAL A 776 10.55 42.86 60.99
N ALA A 777 10.31 41.69 61.60
CA ALA A 777 9.59 41.55 62.86
C ALA A 777 10.21 42.41 63.98
N GLY A 778 9.39 42.82 64.96
CA GLY A 778 9.85 43.55 66.15
C GLY A 778 10.79 42.73 67.06
N ARG A 779 11.45 43.38 68.02
CA ARG A 779 12.29 42.69 69.01
C ARG A 779 11.49 42.23 70.24
N PRO A 780 11.88 41.14 70.92
CA PRO A 780 11.23 40.74 72.15
C PRO A 780 11.43 41.79 73.27
N PRO A 781 10.45 41.96 74.18
CA PRO A 781 10.52 42.86 75.32
C PRO A 781 11.52 42.37 76.38
N ARG A 782 12.26 43.29 77.01
CA ARG A 782 13.12 43.01 78.16
C ARG A 782 12.40 43.42 79.44
N VAL A 783 12.36 42.52 80.43
CA VAL A 783 11.72 42.78 81.73
C VAL A 783 12.70 42.63 82.89
N GLU A 784 12.78 43.65 83.74
CA GLU A 784 13.60 43.70 84.96
C GLU A 784 12.72 43.60 86.21
N TRP A 785 13.22 42.96 87.29
CA TRP A 785 12.43 42.73 88.51
C TRP A 785 13.19 43.02 89.82
N ALA A 786 12.47 43.47 90.86
CA ALA A 786 13.02 43.74 92.20
C ALA A 786 11.98 43.51 93.33
N LEU A 787 12.41 42.98 94.49
CA LEU A 787 11.54 42.75 95.67
C LEU A 787 11.85 43.77 96.78
N GLN A 788 10.86 44.53 97.25
CA GLN A 788 11.02 45.59 98.26
C GLN A 788 10.14 45.36 99.50
N SER A 789 10.65 45.61 100.71
CA SER A 789 9.87 45.57 101.97
C SER A 789 9.18 46.92 102.24
N ALA A 790 7.89 46.90 102.58
CA ALA A 790 7.17 48.10 103.01
C ALA A 790 7.42 48.34 104.50
N ARG A 791 8.04 49.47 104.87
CA ARG A 791 8.50 49.75 106.26
C ARG A 791 7.38 49.95 107.30
N LEU A 792 6.10 50.04 106.89
CA LEU A 792 4.97 50.38 107.77
C LEU A 792 3.80 49.35 107.76
N ARG A 793 3.91 48.26 107.00
CA ARG A 793 3.02 47.08 107.06
C ARG A 793 3.88 45.84 106.77
N ARG A 794 3.58 44.68 107.37
CA ARG A 794 4.30 43.40 107.14
C ARG A 794 4.10 42.88 105.70
N ARG A 795 4.52 43.63 104.67
CA ARG A 795 4.26 43.37 103.24
C ARG A 795 5.53 43.53 102.40
N ARG A 796 5.80 42.59 101.49
CA ARG A 796 6.86 42.67 100.45
C ARG A 796 6.21 42.85 99.07
N VAL A 797 6.80 43.67 98.20
CA VAL A 797 6.27 44.02 96.87
C VAL A 797 7.29 43.66 95.79
N LEU A 798 6.89 42.82 94.83
CA LEU A 798 7.61 42.55 93.58
C LEU A 798 7.30 43.65 92.58
N ARG A 799 8.30 44.38 92.08
CA ARG A 799 8.19 45.35 90.99
C ARG A 799 8.78 44.79 89.70
N LEU A 800 8.06 44.92 88.60
CA LEU A 800 8.46 44.54 87.24
C LEU A 800 8.50 45.79 86.36
N ARG A 801 9.55 45.95 85.56
CA ARG A 801 9.70 47.02 84.55
C ARG A 801 10.00 46.42 83.20
N ALA A 802 9.22 46.76 82.18
CA ALA A 802 9.46 46.34 80.80
C ALA A 802 9.95 47.53 79.96
N ASP A 803 10.79 47.28 78.96
CA ASP A 803 11.25 48.32 78.02
C ASP A 803 10.33 48.51 76.80
N GLN A 804 9.33 47.63 76.65
CA GLN A 804 8.27 47.66 75.66
C GLN A 804 6.99 47.18 76.32
N ASP A 805 5.85 47.57 75.76
CA ASP A 805 4.56 47.02 76.15
C ASP A 805 4.58 45.51 75.96
N CYS A 806 4.45 44.77 77.06
CA CYS A 806 4.50 43.32 77.00
C CYS A 806 3.48 42.68 77.93
N VAL A 807 2.94 41.56 77.47
CA VAL A 807 2.19 40.63 78.29
C VAL A 807 3.19 39.67 78.91
N LEU A 808 3.29 39.69 80.24
CA LEU A 808 4.11 38.73 80.96
C LEU A 808 3.36 37.41 81.13
N PRO A 809 4.04 36.26 80.99
CA PRO A 809 3.45 34.97 81.32
C PRO A 809 3.23 34.86 82.84
N ASP A 810 2.36 33.92 83.25
CA ASP A 810 2.06 33.68 84.67
C ASP A 810 3.33 33.45 85.50
N LEU A 811 3.49 34.23 86.57
CA LEU A 811 4.64 34.15 87.47
C LEU A 811 4.28 33.31 88.71
N ARG A 812 5.13 32.34 89.04
CA ARG A 812 4.98 31.51 90.25
C ARG A 812 5.87 32.03 91.37
N LEU A 813 5.26 32.30 92.52
CA LEU A 813 5.97 32.68 93.75
C LEU A 813 6.04 31.47 94.69
N VAL A 814 7.25 31.13 95.12
CA VAL A 814 7.50 30.00 96.02
C VAL A 814 8.03 30.53 97.36
N LEU A 815 7.41 30.09 98.45
CA LEU A 815 7.89 30.34 99.81
C LEU A 815 8.97 29.32 100.18
N GLY A 816 10.08 29.83 100.71
CA GLY A 816 11.19 29.05 101.26
C GLY A 816 10.79 28.24 102.49
N SER A 817 11.67 27.31 102.86
CA SER A 817 11.45 26.09 103.65
C SER A 817 10.91 26.22 105.09
N ALA A 818 10.59 27.41 105.58
CA ALA A 818 9.87 27.59 106.85
C ALA A 818 9.02 28.88 106.81
N GLY A 819 7.78 28.79 107.29
CA GLY A 819 6.87 29.93 107.42
C GLY A 819 5.58 29.81 106.61
N SER A 820 4.61 30.66 106.93
CA SER A 820 3.40 30.86 106.15
C SER A 820 3.30 32.32 105.72
N ALA A 821 2.84 32.57 104.50
CA ALA A 821 2.56 33.92 104.02
C ALA A 821 1.16 33.97 103.41
N ARG A 822 0.53 35.13 103.44
CA ARG A 822 -0.69 35.38 102.67
C ARG A 822 -0.34 36.04 101.35
N VAL A 823 -0.69 35.36 100.27
CA VAL A 823 -0.58 35.88 98.90
C VAL A 823 -2.01 36.07 98.38
N ALA A 824 -2.37 37.32 98.05
CA ALA A 824 -3.74 37.70 97.67
C ALA A 824 -4.84 37.22 98.67
N GLY A 825 -4.54 37.25 99.97
CA GLY A 825 -5.47 36.85 101.03
C GLY A 825 -5.54 35.34 101.31
N ARG A 826 -4.98 34.48 100.46
CA ARG A 826 -4.92 33.02 100.67
C ARG A 826 -3.65 32.64 101.45
N PRO A 827 -3.73 31.80 102.50
CA PRO A 827 -2.56 31.32 103.20
C PRO A 827 -1.77 30.35 102.31
N LEU A 828 -0.48 30.61 102.17
CA LEU A 828 0.50 29.79 101.49
C LEU A 828 1.51 29.30 102.53
N VAL A 829 1.71 28.00 102.61
CA VAL A 829 2.62 27.37 103.59
C VAL A 829 3.92 26.98 102.89
N ALA A 830 5.03 26.94 103.62
CA ALA A 830 6.34 26.52 103.10
C ALA A 830 6.25 25.23 102.25
N GLY A 831 6.86 25.26 101.06
CA GLY A 831 6.81 24.16 100.09
C GLY A 831 5.62 24.17 99.13
N GLN A 832 4.61 25.03 99.34
CA GLN A 832 3.54 25.24 98.37
C GLN A 832 3.87 26.41 97.41
N VAL A 833 3.49 26.23 96.14
CA VAL A 833 3.62 27.24 95.10
C VAL A 833 2.31 28.03 95.04
N ALA A 834 2.39 29.35 95.17
CA ALA A 834 1.27 30.21 94.77
C ALA A 834 1.54 30.71 93.36
N GLU A 835 0.58 30.45 92.48
CA GLU A 835 0.45 31.26 91.28
C GLU A 835 0.02 32.65 91.72
N VAL A 836 0.82 33.64 91.33
CA VAL A 836 0.49 35.03 91.57
C VAL A 836 0.20 35.60 90.22
N ASP A 837 -1.07 35.95 90.06
CA ASP A 837 -1.50 36.75 88.93
C ASP A 837 -0.89 38.14 89.11
N VAL A 838 0.32 38.30 88.59
CA VAL A 838 1.00 39.59 88.51
C VAL A 838 0.57 40.20 87.19
N THR A 839 -0.60 40.85 87.20
CA THR A 839 -1.14 41.74 86.14
C THR A 839 -0.52 41.53 84.76
N ALA A 840 -1.24 40.82 83.89
CA ALA A 840 -0.88 40.38 82.53
C ALA A 840 -0.42 41.46 81.53
N PHE A 841 -0.17 42.71 81.92
CA PHE A 841 0.37 43.72 81.03
C PHE A 841 1.32 44.66 81.78
N VAL A 842 2.57 44.74 81.31
CA VAL A 842 3.56 45.71 81.79
C VAL A 842 3.79 46.72 80.68
N PRO A 843 3.33 47.97 80.83
CA PRO A 843 3.61 49.01 79.84
C PRO A 843 5.08 49.44 79.92
N ALA A 844 5.65 49.87 78.79
CA ALA A 844 7.08 50.23 78.61
C ALA A 844 7.60 51.30 79.59
N THR A 845 6.70 52.05 80.24
CA THR A 845 7.02 53.13 81.19
C THR A 845 6.46 52.87 82.60
N GLY A 846 5.79 51.74 82.82
CA GLY A 846 5.15 51.40 84.09
C GLY A 846 5.99 50.50 84.99
N THR A 847 5.63 50.48 86.26
CA THR A 847 6.02 49.42 87.19
C THR A 847 4.79 48.60 87.52
N ALA A 848 4.75 47.32 87.13
CA ALA A 848 3.74 46.40 87.66
C ALA A 848 4.21 45.91 89.04
N ALA A 849 3.31 45.88 90.03
CA ALA A 849 3.65 45.57 91.40
C ALA A 849 2.70 44.52 92.02
N ALA A 850 3.24 43.38 92.48
CA ALA A 850 2.48 42.37 93.24
C ALA A 850 2.97 42.32 94.68
N ALA A 851 2.06 42.24 95.66
CA ALA A 851 2.42 42.41 97.05
C ALA A 851 1.90 41.27 97.95
N CYS A 852 2.80 40.70 98.75
CA CYS A 852 2.61 39.53 99.63
C CYS A 852 2.80 39.90 101.10
N GLU A 853 1.99 39.37 102.00
CA GLU A 853 2.06 39.61 103.45
C GLU A 853 2.53 38.34 104.19
N PRO A 854 3.82 38.20 104.55
CA PRO A 854 4.28 37.09 105.37
C PRO A 854 3.72 37.14 106.80
N ALA A 855 3.30 35.99 107.35
CA ALA A 855 2.79 35.91 108.72
C ALA A 855 3.90 36.11 109.76
N ASP A 856 5.12 35.68 109.45
CA ASP A 856 6.34 35.98 110.21
C ASP A 856 7.45 36.56 109.29
N PRO A 857 7.77 37.87 109.43
CA PRO A 857 8.68 38.56 108.52
C PRO A 857 10.15 38.15 108.66
N ALA A 858 10.54 37.49 109.77
CA ALA A 858 11.93 37.10 110.02
C ALA A 858 12.30 35.72 109.46
N ALA A 859 11.33 34.82 109.26
CA ALA A 859 11.58 33.43 108.86
C ALA A 859 11.30 33.13 107.37
N THR A 860 10.76 34.10 106.61
CA THR A 860 10.21 33.82 105.29
C THR A 860 11.12 34.28 104.14
N THR A 861 11.77 33.34 103.45
CA THR A 861 12.50 33.59 102.18
C THR A 861 11.54 33.40 101.00
N VAL A 862 11.58 34.28 100.00
CA VAL A 862 10.71 34.22 98.82
C VAL A 862 11.59 34.11 97.58
N VAL A 863 11.39 33.08 96.76
CA VAL A 863 12.11 32.87 95.50
C VAL A 863 11.12 32.96 94.35
N LEU A 864 11.46 33.78 93.35
CA LEU A 864 10.74 33.85 92.07
C LEU A 864 11.44 32.96 91.07
N VAL A 865 10.69 32.03 90.49
CA VAL A 865 11.16 31.16 89.43
C VAL A 865 10.27 31.40 88.22
N PRO A 866 10.82 31.77 87.04
CA PRO A 866 10.02 31.84 85.84
C PRO A 866 9.48 30.44 85.51
N TRP A 867 8.17 30.33 85.29
CA TRP A 867 7.60 29.06 84.84
C TRP A 867 7.88 28.90 83.35
N THR A 868 8.99 28.24 83.02
CA THR A 868 9.18 27.67 81.69
C THR A 868 8.29 26.44 81.64
N GLY A 869 7.06 26.61 81.16
CA GLY A 869 6.05 25.56 81.10
C GLY A 869 6.46 24.42 80.18
N HIS A 870 7.38 23.56 80.62
CA HIS A 870 7.64 22.23 80.07
C HIS A 870 7.67 21.24 81.22
N GLY A 871 6.50 20.64 81.37
CA GLY A 871 6.18 19.54 82.26
C GLY A 871 4.95 18.81 81.73
N GLN A 872 4.88 18.55 80.42
CA GLN A 872 4.57 17.19 80.04
C GLN A 872 5.90 16.50 79.93
N GLU A 873 6.16 15.64 80.89
CA GLU A 873 6.65 14.32 80.57
C GLU A 873 6.51 13.54 81.84
N ARG A 874 6.09 12.29 81.74
CA ARG A 874 6.93 11.33 82.43
C ARG A 874 7.35 10.28 81.42
N ARG A 875 8.34 10.64 80.62
CA ARG A 875 9.69 10.11 80.86
C ARG A 875 10.72 11.21 80.79
#